data_AF-F4PL04-F1
#
_entry.id   AF-F4PL04-F1
#
_cell.length_a   1.000
_cell.length_b   1.000
_cell.length_c   1.000
_cell.angle_alpha   90.00
_cell.angle_beta   90.00
_cell.angle_gamma   90.00
#
_symmetry.space_group_name_H-M   'P 1'
#
loop_
_entity.id
_entity.type
_entity.pdbx_description
1 polymer ?
#
loop_
_entity_poly.entity_id
_entity_poly.type
_entity_poly.pdbx_seq_one_letter_code
_entity_poly.pdbx_strand_id
1 'polypeptide(L)'
;MSTEIFRLISPLLDDVSKERLNQLIASSSVHDKGQDEEEIISTADDKDSSNNNNAEDFYNTIYELLSDEKGTIRKSYDDILWEFVNELIRALDSSLPNSALSYVNWQLEITNSKICQSILKILNWISLNASPREFLLILQEMESSSFFNISFCTRLILIGLVKEALKRIDKEKRFSFLESLLPNILSTLNNDVIVEQQQKLQHAKEKKKAVVDEEDDEDEDDDKDEDDDDDDEEEEEDDRSVKIIGQGEEEQLQQKNTEFDTRWEYPLACIIDFISTFISDLNIQVPIENNNSNDKMTDVIKQQHLFLNAIFQIMAQSSVMNTPQPLNYKGVSLINVIGEMLMGLGVSWNYVLTTDPRLRAKQRDIELEDMFLEQGLEDDDLVSEGEEEDDSSTTVIKKSQPAQKTSAVDEDDDEDDDDEETTSYEVIYDLDLPYSGIGYYFYSLLLRPSTVSTTFLTGSTAGGDTTPQQQQPQHSRLPSPLSPMSMLLSNLPYLTSLLQESTNYKSGFKAIQIISFLQKRIKPSSISVPLDYLVSSNASKESSSSSFATWMVDESPVMVEPAFHFLQLVQCTIAFMIDNAWGGNTTNSITNNASQSSSHITDDDKAYFLSPKVLDILSIPLNLSTCSNGTAILERMDALMNALNLYRYLLIRDQKDQKTGVWARSKIIGIRDQVLDPLVSTLENLKTQYRDSANGDQESLRKALKQISKLGVDKMSNQDIQQASQMVINQIDMVIDIVQRIKELQKTLDKDDN
;
A
#
# COMPACT_ATOMS: atom_id res chain seq x y z
N MET A 1 -14.47 31.40 24.81
CA MET A 1 -15.39 30.27 24.54
C MET A 1 -16.60 30.27 25.46
N SER A 2 -16.46 30.31 26.79
CA SER A 2 -17.60 30.30 27.72
C SER A 2 -18.66 31.40 27.46
N THR A 3 -18.24 32.59 27.01
CA THR A 3 -19.15 33.69 26.64
C THR A 3 -19.99 33.39 25.39
N GLU A 4 -19.45 32.71 24.39
CA GLU A 4 -20.18 32.37 23.16
C GLU A 4 -21.18 31.24 23.44
N ILE A 5 -20.73 30.21 24.18
CA ILE A 5 -21.61 29.14 24.68
C ILE A 5 -22.76 29.74 25.48
N PHE A 6 -22.47 30.67 26.39
CA PHE A 6 -23.50 31.36 27.17
C PHE A 6 -24.46 32.15 26.29
N ARG A 7 -23.97 32.86 25.27
CA ARG A 7 -24.81 33.60 24.31
C ARG A 7 -25.81 32.68 23.62
N LEU A 8 -25.39 31.47 23.24
CA LEU A 8 -26.22 30.48 22.56
C LEU A 8 -27.31 29.89 23.46
N ILE A 9 -26.99 29.58 24.73
CA ILE A 9 -27.95 28.97 25.66
C ILE A 9 -28.80 30.00 26.41
N SER A 10 -28.35 31.25 26.52
CA SER A 10 -29.02 32.31 27.28
C SER A 10 -30.50 32.48 26.93
N PRO A 11 -30.94 32.45 25.65
CA PRO A 11 -32.36 32.53 25.31
C PRO A 11 -33.24 31.44 25.96
N LEU A 12 -32.66 30.28 26.31
CA LEU A 12 -33.38 29.13 26.87
C LEU A 12 -33.41 29.08 28.40
N LEU A 13 -32.62 29.93 29.05
CA LEU A 13 -32.45 29.93 30.49
C LEU A 13 -33.52 30.78 31.18
N ASP A 14 -33.99 30.31 32.33
CA ASP A 14 -34.73 31.17 33.25
C ASP A 14 -33.81 32.24 33.86
N ASP A 15 -34.40 33.30 34.41
CA ASP A 15 -33.63 34.45 34.90
C ASP A 15 -32.66 34.06 36.02
N VAL A 16 -33.01 33.05 36.82
CA VAL A 16 -32.16 32.53 37.91
C VAL A 16 -30.93 31.81 37.36
N SER A 17 -31.09 30.96 36.36
CA SER A 17 -29.98 30.23 35.73
C SER A 17 -29.11 31.16 34.88
N LYS A 18 -29.69 32.15 34.20
CA LYS A 18 -28.96 33.23 33.52
C LYS A 18 -28.06 33.97 34.49
N GLU A 19 -28.60 34.39 35.62
CA GLU A 19 -27.85 35.12 36.63
C GLU A 19 -26.72 34.27 37.22
N ARG A 20 -26.99 32.99 37.52
CA ARG A 20 -25.96 32.04 38.00
C ARG A 20 -24.80 31.88 37.01
N LEU A 21 -25.09 31.70 35.72
CA LEU A 21 -24.05 31.55 34.69
C LEU A 21 -23.33 32.87 34.38
N ASN A 22 -24.04 34.01 34.39
CA ASN A 22 -23.43 35.33 34.28
C ASN A 22 -22.43 35.61 35.40
N GLN A 23 -22.75 35.21 36.64
CA GLN A 23 -21.84 35.37 37.78
C GLN A 23 -20.56 34.55 37.59
N LEU A 24 -20.66 33.31 37.08
CA LEU A 24 -19.49 32.45 36.78
C LEU A 24 -18.61 33.05 35.66
N ILE A 25 -19.22 33.59 34.61
CA ILE A 25 -18.49 34.26 33.52
C ILE A 25 -17.82 35.53 34.04
N ALA A 26 -18.54 36.36 34.81
CA ALA A 26 -18.00 37.58 35.39
C ALA A 26 -16.83 37.30 36.33
N SER A 27 -16.88 36.24 37.15
CA SER A 27 -15.74 35.83 37.98
C SER A 27 -14.52 35.39 37.17
N SER A 28 -14.71 34.82 35.98
CA SER A 28 -13.60 34.44 35.10
C SER A 28 -12.97 35.63 34.36
N SER A 29 -13.75 36.68 34.03
CA SER A 29 -13.28 37.82 33.24
C SER A 29 -12.53 38.90 34.06
N VAL A 30 -12.71 38.94 35.39
CA VAL A 30 -12.12 40.00 36.24
C VAL A 30 -10.61 39.79 36.46
N HIS A 31 -10.08 38.59 36.21
CA HIS A 31 -8.64 38.31 36.32
C HIS A 31 -7.80 38.67 35.09
N ASP A 32 -8.42 39.00 33.96
CA ASP A 32 -7.71 39.18 32.68
C ASP A 32 -7.44 40.66 32.31
N LYS A 33 -7.98 41.63 33.07
CA LYS A 33 -7.97 43.07 32.69
C LYS A 33 -7.20 44.01 33.62
N GLY A 34 -6.34 43.49 34.50
CA GLY A 34 -5.58 44.38 35.39
C GLY A 34 -4.29 43.77 35.88
N GLN A 35 -3.22 43.86 35.08
CA GLN A 35 -1.85 43.88 35.59
C GLN A 35 -0.89 44.42 34.51
N ASP A 36 -0.28 45.58 34.80
CA ASP A 36 0.85 46.14 34.07
C ASP A 36 2.09 45.23 34.24
N GLU A 37 2.93 45.17 33.21
CA GLU A 37 3.92 44.12 32.89
C GLU A 37 5.14 43.95 33.84
N GLU A 38 5.22 44.57 35.02
CA GLU A 38 6.52 44.70 35.72
C GLU A 38 6.82 43.75 36.90
N GLU A 39 5.97 42.78 37.27
CA GLU A 39 6.30 41.91 38.43
C GLU A 39 5.74 40.47 38.33
N ILE A 40 6.29 39.63 37.44
CA ILE A 40 5.89 38.21 37.32
C ILE A 40 7.10 37.29 37.04
N ILE A 41 7.79 36.82 38.08
CA ILE A 41 8.65 35.61 37.99
C ILE A 41 8.43 34.62 39.17
N SER A 42 7.42 34.77 40.06
CA SER A 42 7.29 33.82 41.20
C SER A 42 5.89 33.33 41.61
N THR A 43 4.82 33.58 40.85
CA THR A 43 3.44 33.16 41.25
C THR A 43 2.61 32.53 40.11
N ALA A 44 3.26 31.97 39.08
CA ALA A 44 2.56 31.38 37.93
C ALA A 44 1.73 30.13 38.29
N ASP A 45 2.21 29.27 39.20
CA ASP A 45 1.56 27.98 39.49
C ASP A 45 0.19 28.10 40.20
N ASP A 46 -0.06 29.17 40.96
CA ASP A 46 -1.34 29.34 41.68
C ASP A 46 -2.45 29.95 40.81
N LYS A 47 -2.11 30.72 39.77
CA LYS A 47 -3.10 31.46 38.95
C LYS A 47 -3.89 30.56 37.99
N ASP A 48 -3.23 29.57 37.39
CA ASP A 48 -3.87 28.61 36.47
C ASP A 48 -4.92 27.72 37.18
N SER A 49 -4.74 27.47 38.47
CA SER A 49 -5.66 26.65 39.26
C SER A 49 -7.04 27.30 39.44
N SER A 50 -7.09 28.64 39.60
CA SER A 50 -8.35 29.35 39.91
C SER A 50 -9.25 29.52 38.67
N ASN A 51 -8.66 29.80 37.51
CA ASN A 51 -9.41 29.95 36.26
C ASN A 51 -9.99 28.60 35.79
N ASN A 52 -9.25 27.51 35.99
CA ASN A 52 -9.71 26.18 35.61
C ASN A 52 -10.91 25.72 36.44
N ASN A 53 -10.96 26.06 37.74
CA ASN A 53 -12.11 25.74 38.59
C ASN A 53 -13.38 26.49 38.15
N ASN A 54 -13.27 27.77 37.76
CA ASN A 54 -14.42 28.55 37.29
C ASN A 54 -14.99 28.01 35.97
N ALA A 55 -14.13 27.57 35.04
CA ALA A 55 -14.55 26.95 33.79
C ALA A 55 -15.21 25.58 34.03
N GLU A 56 -14.66 24.76 34.93
CA GLU A 56 -15.26 23.50 35.33
C GLU A 56 -16.67 23.70 35.90
N ASP A 57 -16.83 24.63 36.85
CA ASP A 57 -18.11 24.94 37.49
C ASP A 57 -19.16 25.46 36.48
N PHE A 58 -18.71 26.21 35.48
CA PHE A 58 -19.54 26.65 34.37
C PHE A 58 -20.13 25.47 33.59
N TYR A 59 -19.29 24.53 33.12
CA TYR A 59 -19.76 23.36 32.38
C TYR A 59 -20.58 22.40 33.26
N ASN A 60 -20.22 22.21 34.53
CA ASN A 60 -21.02 21.42 35.46
C ASN A 60 -22.41 22.02 35.66
N THR A 61 -22.51 23.35 35.79
CA THR A 61 -23.81 24.04 35.89
C THR A 61 -24.64 23.84 34.61
N ILE A 62 -24.02 23.90 33.43
CA ILE A 62 -24.72 23.60 32.16
C ILE A 62 -25.23 22.15 32.15
N TYR A 63 -24.41 21.19 32.57
CA TYR A 63 -24.80 19.79 32.64
C TYR A 63 -25.97 19.55 33.61
N GLU A 64 -25.97 20.20 34.77
CA GLU A 64 -27.08 20.16 35.74
C GLU A 64 -28.38 20.66 35.09
N LEU A 65 -28.32 21.80 34.39
CA LEU A 65 -29.48 22.41 33.74
C LEU A 65 -30.01 21.59 32.56
N LEU A 66 -29.14 20.88 31.86
CA LEU A 66 -29.53 19.94 30.79
C LEU A 66 -30.15 18.65 31.36
N SER A 67 -29.56 18.12 32.43
CA SER A 67 -29.96 16.83 33.00
C SER A 67 -31.23 16.91 33.85
N ASP A 68 -31.59 18.09 34.36
CA ASP A 68 -32.83 18.27 35.13
C ASP A 68 -34.06 18.02 34.27
N GLU A 69 -34.91 17.09 34.70
CA GLU A 69 -36.14 16.74 33.99
C GLU A 69 -37.11 17.91 33.83
N LYS A 70 -37.03 18.90 34.73
CA LYS A 70 -37.85 20.10 34.73
C LYS A 70 -37.17 21.30 34.08
N GLY A 71 -35.91 21.18 33.66
CA GLY A 71 -35.12 22.25 33.08
C GLY A 71 -35.76 22.85 31.83
N THR A 72 -35.71 24.18 31.71
CA THR A 72 -36.24 24.91 30.54
C THR A 72 -35.46 24.57 29.27
N ILE A 73 -34.14 24.36 29.38
CA ILE A 73 -33.26 24.01 28.26
C ILE A 73 -33.71 22.71 27.59
N ARG A 74 -34.13 21.71 28.37
CA ARG A 74 -34.56 20.40 27.87
C ARG A 74 -35.75 20.48 26.90
N LYS A 75 -36.62 21.48 27.05
CA LYS A 75 -37.86 21.63 26.24
C LYS A 75 -37.65 22.36 24.92
N SER A 76 -36.58 23.14 24.80
CA SER A 76 -36.25 23.97 23.64
C SER A 76 -34.93 23.52 22.99
N TYR A 77 -34.55 22.27 23.27
CA TYR A 77 -33.24 21.73 22.99
C TYR A 77 -33.01 21.46 21.49
N ASP A 78 -34.07 21.15 20.75
CA ASP A 78 -34.01 20.83 19.32
C ASP A 78 -33.56 22.03 18.44
N ASP A 79 -33.78 23.27 18.89
CA ASP A 79 -33.49 24.48 18.10
C ASP A 79 -32.04 25.00 18.23
N ILE A 80 -31.30 24.59 19.27
CA ILE A 80 -29.98 25.18 19.65
C ILE A 80 -28.81 24.21 19.51
N LEU A 81 -29.09 22.96 19.12
CA LEU A 81 -28.12 21.88 19.02
C LEU A 81 -26.90 22.19 18.15
N TRP A 82 -27.07 22.82 16.99
CA TRP A 82 -26.00 22.91 15.99
C TRP A 82 -24.84 23.81 16.45
N GLU A 83 -25.10 25.09 16.74
CA GLU A 83 -24.05 26.02 17.18
C GLU A 83 -23.49 25.64 18.55
N PHE A 84 -24.34 25.13 19.45
CA PHE A 84 -23.92 24.76 20.81
C PHE A 84 -23.00 23.53 20.81
N VAL A 85 -23.32 22.49 20.05
CA VAL A 85 -22.45 21.30 19.94
C VAL A 85 -21.12 21.67 19.27
N ASN A 86 -21.14 22.52 18.24
CA ASN A 86 -19.92 23.01 17.59
C ASN A 86 -19.00 23.74 18.58
N GLU A 87 -19.55 24.66 19.38
CA GLU A 87 -18.78 25.37 20.39
C GLU A 87 -18.29 24.47 21.53
N LEU A 88 -19.07 23.47 21.95
CA LEU A 88 -18.62 22.47 22.92
C LEU A 88 -17.46 21.63 22.38
N ILE A 89 -17.49 21.26 21.10
CA ILE A 89 -16.40 20.49 20.48
C ILE A 89 -15.15 21.35 20.34
N ARG A 90 -15.26 22.64 19.98
CA ARG A 90 -14.12 23.58 20.00
C ARG A 90 -13.56 23.79 21.41
N ALA A 91 -14.44 23.90 22.39
CA ALA A 91 -14.04 24.00 23.79
C ALA A 91 -13.32 22.75 24.26
N LEU A 92 -13.80 21.55 23.85
CA LEU A 92 -13.11 20.30 24.12
C LEU A 92 -11.72 20.28 23.46
N ASP A 93 -11.66 20.63 22.18
CA ASP A 93 -10.42 20.58 21.39
C ASP A 93 -9.34 21.52 21.94
N SER A 94 -9.73 22.74 22.33
CA SER A 94 -8.83 23.72 22.94
C SER A 94 -8.46 23.41 24.39
N SER A 95 -9.26 22.61 25.10
CA SER A 95 -8.98 22.18 26.47
C SER A 95 -8.11 20.93 26.53
N LEU A 96 -7.86 20.28 25.38
CA LEU A 96 -6.93 19.17 25.29
C LEU A 96 -5.49 19.68 25.30
N PRO A 97 -4.59 19.07 26.10
CA PRO A 97 -3.19 19.47 26.12
C PRO A 97 -2.56 19.30 24.74
N ASN A 98 -1.73 20.26 24.30
CA ASN A 98 -0.90 20.08 23.10
C ASN A 98 0.04 18.88 23.23
N SER A 99 0.41 18.49 24.46
CA SER A 99 1.20 17.29 24.77
C SER A 99 0.45 15.97 24.60
N ALA A 100 -0.88 16.00 24.43
CA ALA A 100 -1.71 14.82 24.17
C ALA A 100 -1.38 14.12 22.84
N LEU A 101 -0.47 14.70 22.05
CA LEU A 101 0.24 14.04 20.95
C LEU A 101 1.07 12.83 21.41
N SER A 102 1.38 12.69 22.70
CA SER A 102 1.86 11.44 23.29
C SER A 102 0.70 10.44 23.38
N TYR A 103 0.49 9.68 22.30
CA TYR A 103 -0.59 8.71 22.11
C TYR A 103 -0.77 7.69 23.24
N VAL A 104 0.25 7.51 24.09
CA VAL A 104 0.26 6.54 25.18
C VAL A 104 -0.51 7.03 26.42
N ASN A 105 -0.62 8.34 26.64
CA ASN A 105 -1.14 8.89 27.91
C ASN A 105 -2.36 9.81 27.80
N TRP A 106 -2.86 10.11 26.60
CA TRP A 106 -3.95 11.07 26.45
C TRP A 106 -5.23 10.69 27.20
N GLN A 107 -5.55 9.39 27.33
CA GLN A 107 -6.72 8.96 28.13
C GLN A 107 -6.57 9.39 29.59
N LEU A 108 -5.35 9.27 30.13
CA LEU A 108 -5.03 9.73 31.47
C LEU A 108 -5.12 11.26 31.54
N GLU A 109 -4.64 11.98 30.52
CA GLU A 109 -4.73 13.45 30.46
C GLU A 109 -6.19 13.95 30.40
N ILE A 110 -7.05 13.32 29.59
CA ILE A 110 -8.49 13.63 29.57
C ILE A 110 -9.15 13.29 30.90
N THR A 111 -8.77 12.16 31.49
CA THR A 111 -9.28 11.76 32.80
C THR A 111 -8.79 12.71 33.89
N ASN A 112 -7.66 13.37 33.72
CA ASN A 112 -7.14 14.35 34.68
C ASN A 112 -7.74 15.75 34.47
N SER A 113 -8.11 16.12 33.24
CA SER A 113 -8.75 17.40 32.94
C SER A 113 -10.24 17.40 33.30
N LYS A 114 -10.56 17.99 34.45
CA LYS A 114 -11.94 18.13 34.92
C LYS A 114 -12.83 18.92 33.95
N ILE A 115 -12.28 19.93 33.27
CA ILE A 115 -12.99 20.69 32.23
C ILE A 115 -13.40 19.77 31.09
N CYS A 116 -12.46 18.97 30.56
CA CYS A 116 -12.76 18.00 29.51
C CYS A 116 -13.82 17.00 29.97
N GLN A 117 -13.72 16.48 31.19
CA GLN A 117 -14.75 15.59 31.73
C GLN A 117 -16.14 16.25 31.77
N SER A 118 -16.24 17.50 32.20
CA SER A 118 -17.52 18.23 32.25
C SER A 118 -18.09 18.46 30.85
N ILE A 119 -17.26 18.85 29.88
CA ILE A 119 -17.67 18.99 28.47
C ILE A 119 -18.11 17.64 27.90
N LEU A 120 -17.37 16.56 28.16
CA LEU A 120 -17.70 15.21 27.71
C LEU A 120 -18.99 14.68 28.33
N LYS A 121 -19.28 15.01 29.59
CA LYS A 121 -20.58 14.68 30.22
C LYS A 121 -21.74 15.35 29.48
N ILE A 122 -21.57 16.62 29.11
CA ILE A 122 -22.56 17.35 28.31
C ILE A 122 -22.70 16.67 26.95
N LEU A 123 -21.63 16.53 26.18
CA LEU A 123 -21.67 15.94 24.84
C LEU A 123 -22.22 14.50 24.83
N ASN A 124 -21.90 13.68 25.83
CA ASN A 124 -22.44 12.34 26.00
C ASN A 124 -23.93 12.35 26.37
N TRP A 125 -24.36 13.30 27.21
CA TRP A 125 -25.78 13.46 27.48
C TRP A 125 -26.54 13.86 26.21
N ILE A 126 -25.96 14.76 25.42
CA ILE A 126 -26.52 15.22 24.14
C ILE A 126 -26.65 14.03 23.18
N SER A 127 -25.59 13.25 22.96
CA SER A 127 -25.64 12.10 22.04
C SER A 127 -26.71 11.06 22.44
N LEU A 128 -26.98 10.92 23.74
CA LEU A 128 -27.97 9.99 24.29
C LEU A 128 -29.41 10.53 24.30
N ASN A 129 -29.62 11.85 24.36
CA ASN A 129 -30.94 12.44 24.56
C ASN A 129 -31.45 13.27 23.37
N ALA A 130 -30.57 13.81 22.52
CA ALA A 130 -30.92 14.61 21.35
C ALA A 130 -31.59 13.80 20.23
N SER A 131 -32.08 14.45 19.17
CA SER A 131 -32.35 13.77 17.90
C SER A 131 -31.04 13.15 17.36
N PRO A 132 -30.93 11.81 17.23
CA PRO A 132 -29.69 11.18 16.77
C PRO A 132 -29.35 11.60 15.35
N ARG A 133 -30.33 11.88 14.50
CA ARG A 133 -30.12 12.37 13.13
C ARG A 133 -29.43 13.72 13.10
N GLU A 134 -29.95 14.70 13.85
CA GLU A 134 -29.39 16.05 13.88
C GLU A 134 -27.98 16.05 14.47
N PHE A 135 -27.77 15.28 15.55
CA PHE A 135 -26.45 15.13 16.15
C PHE A 135 -25.41 14.56 15.17
N LEU A 136 -25.77 13.54 14.40
CA LEU A 136 -24.87 12.95 13.41
C LEU A 136 -24.59 13.89 12.23
N LEU A 137 -25.58 14.68 11.80
CA LEU A 137 -25.39 15.68 10.73
C LEU A 137 -24.42 16.78 11.17
N ILE A 138 -24.50 17.24 12.43
CA ILE A 138 -23.53 18.20 12.99
C ILE A 138 -22.11 17.64 12.90
N LEU A 139 -21.91 16.40 13.33
CA LEU A 139 -20.59 15.77 13.32
C LEU A 139 -20.04 15.54 11.90
N GLN A 140 -20.90 15.12 10.98
CA GLN A 140 -20.53 14.97 9.57
C GLN A 140 -20.11 16.31 8.95
N GLU A 141 -20.85 17.38 9.24
CA GLU A 141 -20.52 18.72 8.75
C GLU A 141 -19.17 19.19 9.30
N MET A 142 -18.92 18.97 10.60
CA MET A 142 -17.66 19.33 11.24
C MET A 142 -16.45 18.65 10.60
N GLU A 143 -16.55 17.38 10.23
CA GLU A 143 -15.46 16.65 9.56
C GLU A 143 -15.27 17.12 8.11
N SER A 144 -16.35 17.49 7.42
CA SER A 144 -16.30 17.97 6.04
C SER A 144 -15.84 19.44 5.91
N SER A 145 -15.91 20.20 7.00
CA SER A 145 -15.63 21.63 7.00
C SER A 145 -14.13 21.91 6.94
N SER A 146 -13.69 22.61 5.90
CA SER A 146 -12.33 23.15 5.80
C SER A 146 -12.05 24.24 6.84
N PHE A 147 -13.07 24.78 7.49
CA PHE A 147 -12.95 25.89 8.46
C PHE A 147 -12.56 25.41 9.85
N PHE A 148 -12.81 24.14 10.18
CA PHE A 148 -12.55 23.58 11.51
C PHE A 148 -11.55 22.44 11.41
N ASN A 149 -10.32 22.71 11.83
CA ASN A 149 -9.36 21.63 12.03
C ASN A 149 -9.48 21.13 13.46
N ILE A 150 -10.20 20.02 13.63
CA ILE A 150 -10.34 19.33 14.90
C ILE A 150 -9.12 18.44 15.11
N SER A 151 -8.53 18.48 16.31
CA SER A 151 -7.40 17.63 16.65
C SER A 151 -7.75 16.14 16.53
N PHE A 152 -6.72 15.34 16.30
CA PHE A 152 -6.85 13.89 16.19
C PHE A 152 -7.55 13.26 17.41
N CYS A 153 -7.17 13.67 18.63
CA CYS A 153 -7.76 13.17 19.87
C CYS A 153 -9.26 13.46 19.96
N THR A 154 -9.67 14.68 19.61
CA THR A 154 -11.09 15.03 19.60
C THR A 154 -11.86 14.18 18.60
N ARG A 155 -11.33 13.92 17.40
CA ARG A 155 -11.98 13.01 16.43
C ARG A 155 -12.22 11.62 17.01
N LEU A 156 -11.26 11.06 17.74
CA LEU A 156 -11.43 9.75 18.39
C LEU A 156 -12.53 9.73 19.46
N ILE A 157 -12.67 10.81 20.22
CA ILE A 157 -13.77 10.98 21.17
C ILE A 157 -15.10 11.03 20.42
N LEU A 158 -15.16 11.80 19.33
CA LEU A 158 -16.37 11.95 18.53
C LEU A 158 -16.82 10.60 17.95
N ILE A 159 -15.93 9.70 17.55
CA ILE A 159 -16.27 8.32 17.14
C ILE A 159 -17.10 7.61 18.22
N GLY A 160 -16.71 7.76 19.49
CA GLY A 160 -17.46 7.20 20.62
C GLY A 160 -18.87 7.79 20.76
N LEU A 161 -19.02 9.10 20.55
CA LEU A 161 -20.33 9.76 20.61
C LEU A 161 -21.22 9.43 19.40
N VAL A 162 -20.63 9.34 18.20
CA VAL A 162 -21.28 8.86 16.97
C VAL A 162 -21.83 7.45 17.19
N LYS A 163 -21.04 6.57 17.83
CA LYS A 163 -21.46 5.21 18.17
C LYS A 163 -22.75 5.21 19.01
N GLU A 164 -22.80 5.98 20.08
CA GLU A 164 -23.96 6.02 20.97
C GLU A 164 -25.20 6.64 20.29
N ALA A 165 -25.02 7.66 19.45
CA ALA A 165 -26.11 8.22 18.66
C ALA A 165 -26.66 7.24 17.61
N LEU A 166 -25.78 6.56 16.86
CA LEU A 166 -26.16 5.57 15.85
C LEU A 166 -26.89 4.35 16.43
N LYS A 167 -26.52 3.89 17.63
CA LYS A 167 -27.23 2.80 18.33
C LYS A 167 -28.73 3.08 18.55
N ARG A 168 -29.10 4.36 18.64
CA ARG A 168 -30.49 4.78 18.85
C ARG A 168 -31.32 4.80 17.56
N ILE A 169 -30.67 4.68 16.39
CA ILE A 169 -31.35 4.57 15.10
C ILE A 169 -31.69 3.09 14.85
N ASP A 170 -32.86 2.82 14.28
CA ASP A 170 -33.26 1.46 13.88
C ASP A 170 -32.25 0.88 12.88
N LYS A 171 -31.95 -0.42 13.00
CA LYS A 171 -30.89 -1.08 12.22
C LYS A 171 -31.05 -0.86 10.72
N GLU A 172 -32.27 -0.92 10.21
CA GLU A 172 -32.60 -0.76 8.80
C GLU A 172 -32.27 0.65 8.27
N LYS A 173 -32.36 1.67 9.13
CA LYS A 173 -32.12 3.08 8.75
C LYS A 173 -30.68 3.54 8.96
N ARG A 174 -29.84 2.71 9.58
CA ARG A 174 -28.44 3.08 9.88
C ARG A 174 -27.57 3.16 8.63
N PHE A 175 -27.90 2.41 7.59
CA PHE A 175 -27.06 2.28 6.40
C PHE A 175 -26.66 3.65 5.81
N SER A 176 -27.63 4.55 5.56
CA SER A 176 -27.35 5.86 4.96
C SER A 176 -26.43 6.75 5.81
N PHE A 177 -26.46 6.60 7.14
CA PHE A 177 -25.56 7.33 8.03
C PHE A 177 -24.19 6.66 8.10
N LEU A 178 -24.13 5.33 8.17
CA LEU A 178 -22.87 4.60 8.16
C LEU A 178 -22.11 4.85 6.85
N GLU A 179 -22.80 4.87 5.72
CA GLU A 179 -22.22 5.14 4.40
C GLU A 179 -21.52 6.51 4.34
N SER A 180 -22.09 7.54 4.99
CA SER A 180 -21.48 8.87 5.03
C SER A 180 -20.40 9.02 6.11
N LEU A 181 -20.59 8.40 7.29
CA LEU A 181 -19.71 8.59 8.44
C LEU A 181 -18.49 7.68 8.42
N LEU A 182 -18.62 6.44 7.95
CA LEU A 182 -17.55 5.45 8.03
C LEU A 182 -16.30 5.86 7.25
N PRO A 183 -16.39 6.43 6.02
CA PRO A 183 -15.20 6.95 5.33
C PRO A 183 -14.46 8.02 6.12
N ASN A 184 -15.19 8.92 6.80
CA ASN A 184 -14.56 9.95 7.62
C ASN A 184 -13.89 9.36 8.87
N ILE A 185 -14.55 8.41 9.54
CA ILE A 185 -13.99 7.67 10.67
C ILE A 185 -12.68 6.99 10.25
N LEU A 186 -12.66 6.32 9.09
CA LEU A 186 -11.48 5.65 8.56
C LEU A 186 -10.39 6.64 8.10
N SER A 187 -10.78 7.82 7.60
CA SER A 187 -9.84 8.88 7.22
C SER A 187 -8.99 9.37 8.40
N THR A 188 -9.47 9.17 9.64
CA THR A 188 -8.69 9.45 10.85
C THR A 188 -7.40 8.64 10.89
N LEU A 189 -7.34 7.45 10.27
CA LEU A 189 -6.11 6.65 10.15
C LEU A 189 -5.14 7.18 9.08
N ASN A 190 -5.61 7.97 8.11
CA ASN A 190 -4.81 8.46 6.99
C ASN A 190 -4.14 9.82 7.26
N ASN A 191 -4.75 10.67 8.10
CA ASN A 191 -4.40 12.09 8.18
C ASN A 191 -3.02 12.39 8.82
N ASP A 192 -2.39 11.44 9.53
CA ASP A 192 -1.08 11.67 10.17
C ASP A 192 0.12 11.48 9.26
N VAL A 193 -0.03 10.93 8.05
CA VAL A 193 1.08 10.93 7.07
C VAL A 193 1.51 12.37 6.76
N ILE A 194 0.57 13.31 6.78
CA ILE A 194 0.82 14.75 6.59
C ILE A 194 1.56 15.33 7.81
N VAL A 195 1.13 14.98 9.03
CA VAL A 195 1.77 15.44 10.27
C VAL A 195 3.20 14.92 10.39
N GLU A 196 3.42 13.65 10.02
CA GLU A 196 4.75 13.04 10.01
C GLU A 196 5.67 13.68 8.97
N GLN A 197 5.17 13.99 7.77
CA GLN A 197 5.93 14.74 6.77
C GLN A 197 6.28 16.14 7.27
N GLN A 198 5.37 16.81 7.97
CA GLN A 198 5.60 18.12 8.56
C GLN A 198 6.62 18.08 9.70
N GLN A 199 6.56 17.08 10.58
CA GLN A 199 7.55 16.89 11.66
C GLN A 199 8.94 16.57 11.09
N LYS A 200 9.03 15.72 10.07
CA LYS A 200 10.29 15.45 9.35
C LYS A 200 10.84 16.72 8.71
N LEU A 201 9.99 17.56 8.11
CA LEU A 201 10.38 18.86 7.56
C LEU A 201 10.83 19.85 8.66
N GLN A 202 10.20 19.84 9.83
CA GLN A 202 10.59 20.70 10.96
C GLN A 202 11.92 20.26 11.55
N HIS A 203 12.13 18.98 11.83
CA HIS A 203 13.43 18.49 12.29
C HIS A 203 14.54 18.71 11.25
N ALA A 204 14.24 18.58 9.95
CA ALA A 204 15.21 18.92 8.91
C ALA A 204 15.54 20.42 8.89
N LYS A 205 14.58 21.30 9.20
CA LYS A 205 14.81 22.75 9.34
C LYS A 205 15.61 23.09 10.60
N GLU A 206 15.29 22.48 11.74
CA GLU A 206 16.03 22.67 13.00
C GLU A 206 17.47 22.19 12.86
N LYS A 207 17.69 21.03 12.23
CA LYS A 207 19.04 20.51 11.98
C LYS A 207 19.82 21.41 11.00
N LYS A 208 19.17 21.99 9.99
CA LYS A 208 19.80 22.99 9.12
C LYS A 208 20.12 24.29 9.85
N LYS A 209 19.27 24.72 10.78
CA LYS A 209 19.51 25.93 11.57
C LYS A 209 20.70 25.76 12.51
N ALA A 210 20.80 24.60 13.17
CA ALA A 210 21.94 24.30 14.05
C ALA A 210 23.29 24.29 13.31
N VAL A 211 23.33 23.91 12.04
CA VAL A 211 24.56 23.93 11.23
C VAL A 211 24.92 25.34 10.76
N VAL A 212 23.95 26.22 10.54
CA VAL A 212 24.21 27.61 10.12
C VAL A 212 24.67 28.48 11.28
N ASP A 213 24.13 28.24 12.48
CA ASP A 213 24.53 28.97 13.70
C ASP A 213 25.95 28.57 14.18
N GLU A 214 26.57 27.51 13.64
CA GLU A 214 27.97 27.12 13.91
C GLU A 214 29.00 27.74 12.92
N GLU A 215 28.56 28.31 11.79
CA GLU A 215 29.46 28.90 10.77
C GLU A 215 29.62 30.43 10.89
N ASP A 216 28.87 31.11 11.77
CA ASP A 216 28.86 32.59 11.90
C ASP A 216 29.67 33.13 13.11
N ASP A 217 30.37 32.28 13.87
CA ASP A 217 31.15 32.67 15.06
C ASP A 217 32.69 32.73 14.85
N GLU A 218 33.22 32.65 13.62
CA GLU A 218 34.68 32.64 13.36
C GLU A 218 35.30 33.95 12.84
N ASP A 219 34.57 35.07 12.72
CA ASP A 219 35.12 36.32 12.16
C ASP A 219 35.05 37.50 13.14
N GLU A 220 35.81 37.49 14.24
CA GLU A 220 36.23 38.73 14.94
C GLU A 220 37.32 38.45 15.99
N ASP A 221 38.60 38.50 15.58
CA ASP A 221 39.71 39.13 16.35
C ASP A 221 41.05 39.02 15.59
N ASP A 222 41.19 39.85 14.56
CA ASP A 222 42.46 40.16 13.90
C ASP A 222 43.11 41.35 14.64
N ASP A 223 43.88 41.08 15.69
CA ASP A 223 44.94 41.99 16.17
C ASP A 223 45.81 41.30 17.26
N LYS A 224 46.93 40.69 16.82
CA LYS A 224 48.31 40.99 17.28
C LYS A 224 49.23 39.81 17.61
N ASP A 225 50.42 40.01 17.07
CA ASP A 225 51.75 39.69 17.58
C ASP A 225 52.26 38.25 17.43
N GLU A 226 53.16 38.15 16.45
CA GLU A 226 54.33 37.28 16.34
C GLU A 226 54.87 36.85 17.73
N ASP A 227 54.92 35.54 17.99
CA ASP A 227 56.16 34.80 18.25
C ASP A 227 55.83 33.38 18.77
N ASP A 228 56.47 32.39 18.14
CA ASP A 228 56.96 31.11 18.67
C ASP A 228 56.19 30.45 19.83
N ASP A 229 55.56 29.30 19.55
CA ASP A 229 56.10 28.00 20.00
C ASP A 229 55.23 26.85 19.45
N ASP A 230 55.92 25.81 18.98
CA ASP A 230 55.39 24.52 18.53
C ASP A 230 54.65 23.83 19.70
N ASP A 231 53.32 23.75 19.64
CA ASP A 231 52.55 22.76 20.41
C ASP A 231 51.52 22.10 19.48
N ASP A 232 51.78 20.83 19.20
CA ASP A 232 50.90 19.89 18.51
C ASP A 232 49.60 19.70 19.33
N GLU A 233 48.60 20.56 19.12
CA GLU A 233 47.24 20.30 19.60
C GLU A 233 46.57 19.31 18.63
N GLU A 234 46.58 18.04 19.02
CA GLU A 234 45.78 16.97 18.42
C GLU A 234 44.30 17.40 18.46
N GLU A 235 43.76 17.78 17.29
CA GLU A 235 42.33 17.90 17.06
C GLU A 235 41.68 16.55 17.43
N GLU A 236 41.11 16.46 18.64
CA GLU A 236 40.20 15.38 19.02
C GLU A 236 38.93 15.53 18.16
N GLU A 237 38.99 15.03 16.92
CA GLU A 237 37.80 14.69 16.15
C GLU A 237 36.92 13.82 17.06
N ASP A 238 35.80 14.38 17.48
CA ASP A 238 34.80 13.75 18.34
C ASP A 238 34.15 12.61 17.54
N ASP A 239 34.90 11.53 17.40
CA ASP A 239 34.63 10.32 16.64
C ASP A 239 33.52 9.57 17.39
N ARG A 240 32.30 10.10 17.26
CA ARG A 240 31.04 9.46 17.62
C ARG A 240 30.82 8.30 16.66
N SER A 241 31.71 7.31 16.77
CA SER A 241 31.60 6.00 16.20
C SER A 241 30.19 5.52 16.50
N VAL A 242 29.38 5.46 15.44
CA VAL A 242 28.05 4.88 15.46
C VAL A 242 28.24 3.49 16.04
N LYS A 243 27.85 3.31 17.30
CA LYS A 243 27.99 2.06 18.03
C LYS A 243 27.17 1.04 17.23
N ILE A 244 27.84 0.24 16.41
CA ILE A 244 27.20 -0.80 15.61
C ILE A 244 26.62 -1.78 16.63
N ILE A 245 25.31 -1.65 16.87
CA ILE A 245 24.53 -2.56 17.68
C ILE A 245 24.75 -3.95 17.08
N GLY A 246 25.19 -4.92 17.89
CA GLY A 246 25.51 -6.24 17.37
C GLY A 246 24.29 -6.89 16.68
N GLN A 247 24.51 -7.68 15.63
CA GLN A 247 23.46 -8.34 14.82
C GLN A 247 22.31 -8.96 15.65
N GLY A 248 22.61 -9.54 16.82
CA GLY A 248 21.58 -10.15 17.68
C GLY A 248 20.69 -9.16 18.43
N GLU A 249 21.17 -7.95 18.75
CA GLU A 249 20.36 -6.87 19.33
C GLU A 249 19.56 -6.13 18.25
N GLU A 250 20.13 -5.99 17.05
CA GLU A 250 19.44 -5.42 15.90
C GLU A 250 18.26 -6.30 15.45
N GLU A 251 18.42 -7.63 15.41
CA GLU A 251 17.32 -8.57 15.17
C GLU A 251 16.22 -8.48 16.24
N GLN A 252 16.56 -8.22 17.51
CA GLN A 252 15.58 -8.07 18.58
C GLN A 252 14.84 -6.72 18.53
N LEU A 253 15.53 -5.64 18.15
CA LEU A 253 14.93 -4.33 17.95
C LEU A 253 14.03 -4.32 16.72
N GLN A 254 14.42 -5.00 15.64
CA GLN A 254 13.57 -5.22 14.46
C GLN A 254 12.34 -6.10 14.76
N GLN A 255 12.32 -6.79 15.90
CA GLN A 255 11.21 -7.64 16.31
C GLN A 255 10.21 -6.97 17.25
N LYS A 256 10.52 -5.81 17.86
CA LYS A 256 9.57 -5.12 18.76
C LYS A 256 8.93 -3.94 18.08
N ASN A 257 7.66 -3.69 18.40
CA ASN A 257 6.97 -2.49 17.96
C ASN A 257 7.62 -1.26 18.60
N THR A 258 7.90 -0.25 17.80
CA THR A 258 8.35 1.06 18.25
C THR A 258 7.19 1.83 18.89
N GLU A 259 7.47 2.88 19.66
CA GLU A 259 6.41 3.77 20.19
C GLU A 259 5.53 4.32 19.05
N PHE A 260 6.16 4.61 17.92
CA PHE A 260 5.49 5.04 16.69
C PHE A 260 4.55 3.96 16.12
N ASP A 261 4.91 2.69 16.17
CA ASP A 261 4.02 1.60 15.76
C ASP A 261 2.83 1.49 16.73
N THR A 262 3.10 1.53 18.04
CA THR A 262 2.07 1.36 19.09
C THR A 262 1.09 2.53 19.19
N ARG A 263 1.44 3.71 18.65
CA ARG A 263 0.57 4.89 18.66
C ARG A 263 -0.79 4.63 18.01
N TRP A 264 -0.85 3.68 17.08
CA TRP A 264 -2.05 3.29 16.35
C TRP A 264 -2.95 2.33 17.12
N GLU A 265 -2.47 1.67 18.18
CA GLU A 265 -3.26 0.68 18.92
C GLU A 265 -4.56 1.27 19.46
N TYR A 266 -4.50 2.48 20.03
CA TYR A 266 -5.67 3.14 20.59
C TYR A 266 -6.67 3.66 19.53
N PRO A 267 -6.25 4.43 18.51
CA PRO A 267 -7.13 4.85 17.42
C PRO A 267 -7.85 3.66 16.77
N LEU A 268 -7.10 2.60 16.48
CA LEU A 268 -7.64 1.36 15.96
C LEU A 268 -8.61 0.74 16.94
N ALA A 269 -8.30 0.74 18.25
CA ALA A 269 -9.23 0.24 19.25
C ALA A 269 -10.57 0.98 19.25
N CYS A 270 -10.59 2.30 19.09
CA CYS A 270 -11.83 3.06 18.97
C CYS A 270 -12.63 2.67 17.71
N ILE A 271 -11.97 2.60 16.56
CA ILE A 271 -12.61 2.27 15.28
C ILE A 271 -13.10 0.81 15.27
N ILE A 272 -12.32 -0.11 15.81
CA ILE A 272 -12.69 -1.53 15.89
C ILE A 272 -13.81 -1.73 16.91
N ASP A 273 -13.77 -1.06 18.05
CA ASP A 273 -14.86 -1.08 19.02
C ASP A 273 -16.16 -0.53 18.40
N PHE A 274 -16.07 0.52 17.58
CA PHE A 274 -17.19 1.04 16.79
C PHE A 274 -17.73 -0.02 15.82
N ILE A 275 -16.89 -0.57 14.94
CA ILE A 275 -17.30 -1.55 13.92
C ILE A 275 -17.85 -2.83 14.57
N SER A 276 -17.12 -3.41 15.52
CA SER A 276 -17.51 -4.65 16.22
C SER A 276 -18.84 -4.53 16.97
N THR A 277 -19.13 -3.36 17.55
CA THR A 277 -20.42 -3.06 18.19
C THR A 277 -21.55 -3.21 17.19
N PHE A 278 -21.42 -2.60 16.00
CA PHE A 278 -22.48 -2.65 15.00
C PHE A 278 -22.58 -4.02 14.31
N ILE A 279 -21.47 -4.72 14.09
CA ILE A 279 -21.48 -6.11 13.62
C ILE A 279 -22.27 -7.01 14.59
N SER A 280 -22.02 -6.87 15.89
CA SER A 280 -22.73 -7.62 16.92
C SER A 280 -24.23 -7.28 16.93
N ASP A 281 -24.57 -6.00 16.75
CA ASP A 281 -25.95 -5.54 16.64
C ASP A 281 -26.70 -6.12 15.43
N LEU A 282 -26.02 -6.39 14.30
CA LEU A 282 -26.70 -6.96 13.12
C LEU A 282 -27.32 -8.34 13.40
N ASN A 283 -26.87 -9.05 14.45
CA ASN A 283 -27.41 -10.34 14.91
C ASN A 283 -27.60 -11.34 13.76
N ILE A 284 -26.54 -11.52 12.98
CA ILE A 284 -26.54 -12.28 11.73
C ILE A 284 -26.66 -13.77 12.08
N GLN A 285 -27.86 -14.33 11.94
CA GLN A 285 -28.11 -15.76 12.18
C GLN A 285 -27.79 -16.63 10.96
N VAL A 286 -27.85 -16.05 9.76
CA VAL A 286 -27.59 -16.72 8.49
C VAL A 286 -26.36 -16.08 7.85
N PRO A 287 -25.32 -16.86 7.51
CA PRO A 287 -24.15 -16.34 6.78
C PRO A 287 -24.57 -15.59 5.51
N ILE A 288 -23.86 -14.52 5.18
CA ILE A 288 -24.12 -13.72 3.97
C ILE A 288 -24.15 -14.59 2.72
N GLU A 289 -23.28 -15.59 2.68
CA GLU A 289 -23.14 -16.59 1.61
C GLU A 289 -24.42 -17.38 1.31
N ASN A 290 -25.34 -17.52 2.27
CA ASN A 290 -26.52 -18.38 2.14
C ASN A 290 -27.78 -17.63 1.71
N ASN A 291 -27.72 -16.30 1.51
CA ASN A 291 -28.87 -15.50 1.09
C ASN A 291 -29.10 -15.59 -0.43
N ASN A 292 -29.57 -16.75 -0.89
CA ASN A 292 -29.87 -17.04 -2.31
C ASN A 292 -31.28 -16.63 -2.75
N SER A 293 -32.02 -15.85 -1.95
CA SER A 293 -33.38 -15.46 -2.31
C SER A 293 -33.37 -14.18 -3.16
N ASN A 294 -34.13 -14.17 -4.26
CA ASN A 294 -34.50 -13.04 -5.13
C ASN A 294 -35.13 -11.81 -4.42
N ASP A 295 -35.05 -11.74 -3.09
CA ASP A 295 -35.58 -10.66 -2.29
C ASP A 295 -34.59 -9.48 -2.32
N LYS A 296 -35.15 -8.28 -2.50
CA LYS A 296 -34.40 -7.03 -2.63
C LYS A 296 -33.31 -6.93 -1.56
N MET A 297 -32.09 -6.55 -1.98
CA MET A 297 -30.94 -6.28 -1.13
C MET A 297 -31.37 -5.52 0.14
N THR A 298 -31.39 -6.23 1.27
CA THR A 298 -31.81 -5.61 2.53
C THR A 298 -30.75 -4.62 2.99
N ASP A 299 -31.17 -3.55 3.68
CA ASP A 299 -30.22 -2.57 4.22
C ASP A 299 -29.25 -3.19 5.25
N VAL A 300 -29.57 -4.37 5.79
CA VAL A 300 -28.68 -5.19 6.61
C VAL A 300 -27.50 -5.73 5.79
N ILE A 301 -27.75 -6.27 4.59
CA ILE A 301 -26.66 -6.79 3.72
C ILE A 301 -25.76 -5.65 3.27
N LYS A 302 -26.34 -4.50 2.92
CA LYS A 302 -25.55 -3.31 2.57
C LYS A 302 -24.65 -2.86 3.73
N GLN A 303 -25.14 -2.91 4.96
CA GLN A 303 -24.32 -2.63 6.15
C GLN A 303 -23.20 -3.66 6.33
N GLN A 304 -23.48 -4.94 6.11
CA GLN A 304 -22.45 -5.98 6.19
C GLN A 304 -21.32 -5.73 5.18
N HIS A 305 -21.67 -5.40 3.93
CA HIS A 305 -20.72 -5.04 2.88
C HIS A 305 -19.92 -3.79 3.21
N LEU A 306 -20.59 -2.78 3.76
CA LEU A 306 -19.93 -1.54 4.19
C LEU A 306 -18.89 -1.81 5.29
N PHE A 307 -19.23 -2.65 6.29
CA PHE A 307 -18.29 -3.05 7.33
C PHE A 307 -17.17 -3.95 6.79
N LEU A 308 -17.47 -4.84 5.85
CA LEU A 308 -16.46 -5.67 5.18
C LEU A 308 -15.42 -4.79 4.47
N ASN A 309 -15.88 -3.81 3.68
CA ASN A 309 -15.00 -2.85 3.02
C ASN A 309 -14.16 -2.07 4.04
N ALA A 310 -14.77 -1.56 5.11
CA ALA A 310 -14.06 -0.83 6.16
C ALA A 310 -12.97 -1.67 6.84
N ILE A 311 -13.25 -2.95 7.16
CA ILE A 311 -12.26 -3.85 7.73
C ILE A 311 -11.07 -4.02 6.77
N PHE A 312 -11.32 -4.27 5.49
CA PHE A 312 -10.24 -4.41 4.51
C PHE A 312 -9.50 -3.10 4.25
N GLN A 313 -10.16 -1.95 4.34
CA GLN A 313 -9.48 -0.64 4.31
C GLN A 313 -8.56 -0.44 5.51
N ILE A 314 -8.96 -0.85 6.71
CA ILE A 314 -8.08 -0.83 7.90
C ILE A 314 -6.87 -1.75 7.67
N MET A 315 -7.10 -2.94 7.10
CA MET A 315 -6.00 -3.87 6.79
C MET A 315 -5.09 -3.37 5.68
N ALA A 316 -5.60 -2.59 4.73
CA ALA A 316 -4.81 -2.00 3.66
C ALA A 316 -3.85 -0.91 4.18
N GLN A 317 -4.07 -0.37 5.38
CA GLN A 317 -3.20 0.64 5.96
C GLN A 317 -1.85 0.04 6.34
N SER A 318 -0.80 0.52 5.67
CA SER A 318 0.57 0.07 5.92
C SER A 318 1.03 0.35 7.35
N SER A 319 0.59 1.46 7.96
CA SER A 319 0.85 1.81 9.37
C SER A 319 0.29 0.79 10.37
N VAL A 320 -0.78 0.10 10.00
CA VAL A 320 -1.49 -0.87 10.85
C VAL A 320 -0.87 -2.25 10.70
N MET A 321 -0.71 -2.70 9.45
CA MET A 321 -0.32 -4.08 9.19
C MET A 321 1.20 -4.28 9.15
N ASN A 322 2.03 -3.29 8.80
CA ASN A 322 3.49 -3.43 8.67
C ASN A 322 4.31 -3.21 9.95
N THR A 323 3.64 -3.35 11.09
CA THR A 323 4.29 -3.39 12.40
C THR A 323 5.07 -4.70 12.56
N PRO A 324 6.26 -4.68 13.17
CA PRO A 324 7.05 -5.89 13.43
C PRO A 324 6.24 -7.01 14.09
N GLN A 325 5.50 -6.64 15.14
CA GLN A 325 4.53 -7.49 15.83
C GLN A 325 3.12 -6.99 15.54
N PRO A 326 2.13 -7.90 15.40
CA PRO A 326 0.74 -7.49 15.31
C PRO A 326 0.39 -6.53 16.45
N LEU A 327 -0.25 -5.42 16.12
CA LEU A 327 -0.83 -4.51 17.11
C LEU A 327 -1.84 -5.24 18.00
N ASN A 328 -1.96 -4.82 19.25
CA ASN A 328 -2.89 -5.43 20.20
C ASN A 328 -4.11 -4.54 20.43
N TYR A 329 -5.28 -5.17 20.54
CA TYR A 329 -6.55 -4.60 20.96
C TYR A 329 -7.00 -5.27 22.26
N LYS A 330 -7.06 -4.51 23.36
CA LYS A 330 -7.43 -5.03 24.69
C LYS A 330 -6.64 -6.30 25.08
N GLY A 331 -5.35 -6.36 24.69
CA GLY A 331 -4.46 -7.50 24.94
C GLY A 331 -4.60 -8.68 23.96
N VAL A 332 -5.45 -8.57 22.95
CA VAL A 332 -5.64 -9.57 21.89
C VAL A 332 -5.03 -9.05 20.59
N SER A 333 -4.36 -9.91 19.81
CA SER A 333 -3.85 -9.49 18.50
C SER A 333 -4.97 -8.95 17.61
N LEU A 334 -4.73 -7.80 16.98
CA LEU A 334 -5.63 -7.13 16.05
C LEU A 334 -6.16 -8.07 14.97
N ILE A 335 -5.29 -8.92 14.43
CA ILE A 335 -5.64 -9.92 13.39
C ILE A 335 -6.73 -10.87 13.90
N ASN A 336 -6.67 -11.27 15.17
CA ASN A 336 -7.67 -12.16 15.75
C ASN A 336 -9.02 -11.46 15.88
N VAL A 337 -9.01 -10.20 16.32
CA VAL A 337 -10.22 -9.39 16.45
C VAL A 337 -10.87 -9.15 15.08
N ILE A 338 -10.05 -8.88 14.05
CA ILE A 338 -10.52 -8.80 12.67
C ILE A 338 -11.12 -10.13 12.20
N GLY A 339 -10.47 -11.25 12.49
CA GLY A 339 -11.01 -12.58 12.19
C GLY A 339 -12.35 -12.83 12.88
N GLU A 340 -12.52 -12.42 14.13
CA GLU A 340 -13.79 -12.48 14.86
C GLU A 340 -14.87 -11.56 14.25
N MET A 341 -14.51 -10.36 13.80
CA MET A 341 -15.43 -9.45 13.11
C MET A 341 -15.90 -10.01 11.77
N LEU A 342 -14.98 -10.56 10.95
CA LEU A 342 -15.33 -11.20 9.68
C LEU A 342 -16.23 -12.43 9.90
N MET A 343 -15.95 -13.21 10.95
CA MET A 343 -16.81 -14.31 11.37
C MET A 343 -18.19 -13.83 11.84
N GLY A 344 -18.25 -12.73 12.59
CA GLY A 344 -19.50 -12.09 13.02
C GLY A 344 -20.32 -11.56 11.83
N LEU A 345 -19.67 -11.15 10.75
CA LEU A 345 -20.31 -10.81 9.49
C LEU A 345 -20.79 -12.05 8.71
N GLY A 346 -20.36 -13.26 9.09
CA GLY A 346 -20.63 -14.47 8.31
C GLY A 346 -19.87 -14.49 6.97
N VAL A 347 -18.69 -13.89 6.93
CA VAL A 347 -17.83 -13.80 5.76
C VAL A 347 -16.74 -14.87 5.84
N SER A 348 -16.77 -15.86 4.94
CA SER A 348 -15.64 -16.76 4.75
C SER A 348 -14.58 -16.16 3.84
N TRP A 349 -13.41 -16.79 3.82
CA TRP A 349 -12.38 -16.49 2.84
C TRP A 349 -12.85 -16.70 1.39
N ASN A 350 -13.68 -17.72 1.14
CA ASN A 350 -14.22 -17.97 -0.19
C ASN A 350 -15.13 -16.82 -0.64
N TYR A 351 -15.95 -16.31 0.28
CA TYR A 351 -16.79 -15.15 0.03
C TYR A 351 -15.96 -13.96 -0.45
N VAL A 352 -14.90 -13.60 0.28
CA VAL A 352 -14.01 -12.48 -0.07
C VAL A 352 -13.49 -12.60 -1.51
N LEU A 353 -13.04 -13.80 -1.91
CA LEU A 353 -12.55 -14.05 -3.28
C LEU A 353 -13.67 -13.93 -4.32
N THR A 354 -14.87 -14.45 -4.03
CA THR A 354 -16.01 -14.39 -4.95
C THR A 354 -16.65 -13.00 -5.04
N THR A 355 -16.51 -12.16 -4.01
CA THR A 355 -17.00 -10.77 -4.02
C THR A 355 -16.07 -9.79 -4.71
N ASP A 356 -14.90 -10.24 -5.16
CA ASP A 356 -14.05 -9.39 -5.98
C ASP A 356 -14.52 -9.50 -7.44
N PRO A 357 -15.09 -8.43 -8.02
CA PRO A 357 -15.59 -8.45 -9.41
C PRO A 357 -14.47 -8.82 -10.40
N ARG A 358 -13.22 -8.47 -10.07
CA ARG A 358 -12.07 -8.66 -10.94
C ARG A 358 -11.64 -10.12 -10.94
N LEU A 359 -11.72 -10.80 -9.79
CA LEU A 359 -11.54 -12.26 -9.74
C LEU A 359 -12.70 -12.99 -10.39
N ARG A 360 -13.95 -12.55 -10.21
CA ARG A 360 -15.11 -13.19 -10.86
C ARG A 360 -15.06 -13.09 -12.37
N ALA A 361 -14.71 -11.92 -12.92
CA ALA A 361 -14.51 -11.76 -14.36
C ALA A 361 -13.47 -12.77 -14.86
N LYS A 362 -12.33 -12.85 -14.17
CA LYS A 362 -11.26 -13.77 -14.52
C LYS A 362 -11.61 -15.24 -14.35
N GLN A 363 -12.36 -15.59 -13.31
CA GLN A 363 -12.79 -16.96 -13.09
C GLN A 363 -13.82 -17.38 -14.12
N ARG A 364 -14.71 -16.47 -14.54
CA ARG A 364 -15.58 -16.69 -15.70
C ARG A 364 -14.78 -16.90 -16.98
N ASP A 365 -13.72 -16.12 -17.21
CA ASP A 365 -12.87 -16.31 -18.39
C ASP A 365 -12.20 -17.70 -18.38
N ILE A 366 -11.70 -18.15 -17.23
CA ILE A 366 -11.11 -19.50 -17.07
C ILE A 366 -12.16 -20.59 -17.25
N GLU A 367 -13.35 -20.43 -16.67
CA GLU A 367 -14.45 -21.40 -16.81
C GLU A 367 -14.96 -21.48 -18.26
N LEU A 368 -15.00 -20.35 -18.96
CA LEU A 368 -15.30 -20.29 -20.40
C LEU A 368 -14.21 -21.02 -21.20
N GLU A 369 -12.93 -20.75 -20.94
CA GLU A 369 -11.79 -21.43 -21.57
C GLU A 369 -11.85 -22.95 -21.35
N ASP A 370 -12.12 -23.40 -20.13
CA ASP A 370 -12.29 -24.82 -19.79
C ASP A 370 -13.50 -25.43 -20.52
N MET A 371 -14.63 -24.70 -20.64
CA MET A 371 -15.79 -25.16 -21.41
C MET A 371 -15.48 -25.26 -22.92
N PHE A 372 -14.71 -24.33 -23.47
CA PHE A 372 -14.27 -24.41 -24.87
C PHE A 372 -13.37 -25.63 -25.09
N LEU A 373 -12.42 -25.87 -24.20
CA LEU A 373 -11.53 -27.03 -24.24
C LEU A 373 -12.29 -28.36 -24.08
N GLU A 374 -13.29 -28.42 -23.19
CA GLU A 374 -14.11 -29.63 -23.00
C GLU A 374 -15.05 -29.91 -24.17
N GLN A 375 -15.56 -28.86 -24.84
CA GLN A 375 -16.40 -29.01 -26.03
C GLN A 375 -15.60 -29.35 -27.30
N GLY A 376 -14.27 -29.25 -27.24
CA GLY A 376 -13.40 -29.48 -28.38
C GLY A 376 -13.63 -28.47 -29.51
N LEU A 377 -14.13 -27.27 -29.17
CA LEU A 377 -14.23 -26.16 -30.09
C LEU A 377 -12.81 -25.63 -30.28
N GLU A 378 -12.22 -25.93 -31.43
CA GLU A 378 -10.96 -25.31 -31.83
C GLU A 378 -11.26 -23.84 -32.20
N ASP A 379 -10.30 -22.92 -32.02
CA ASP A 379 -10.49 -21.50 -32.34
C ASP A 379 -10.95 -21.27 -33.80
N ASP A 380 -10.71 -22.24 -34.68
CA ASP A 380 -11.12 -22.25 -36.08
C ASP A 380 -12.65 -22.42 -36.26
N ASP A 381 -13.37 -22.99 -35.29
CA ASP A 381 -14.83 -23.16 -35.32
C ASP A 381 -15.59 -21.86 -34.98
N LEU A 382 -14.90 -20.86 -34.43
CA LEU A 382 -15.47 -19.54 -34.11
C LEU A 382 -15.44 -18.57 -35.29
N VAL A 383 -14.76 -18.92 -36.39
CA VAL A 383 -14.84 -18.15 -37.63
C VAL A 383 -16.20 -18.45 -38.25
N SER A 384 -17.17 -17.57 -38.03
CA SER A 384 -18.49 -17.73 -38.63
C SER A 384 -18.35 -17.84 -40.15
N GLU A 385 -18.57 -19.04 -40.69
CA GLU A 385 -18.75 -19.28 -42.12
C GLU A 385 -20.01 -18.54 -42.58
N GLY A 386 -19.89 -17.25 -42.93
CA GLY A 386 -21.07 -16.48 -43.30
C GLY A 386 -20.90 -15.04 -43.75
N GLU A 387 -19.78 -14.37 -43.46
CA GLU A 387 -19.54 -13.02 -44.01
C GLU A 387 -18.77 -13.14 -45.32
N GLU A 388 -19.52 -13.42 -46.40
CA GLU A 388 -19.04 -13.21 -47.76
C GLU A 388 -18.58 -11.75 -47.91
N GLU A 389 -17.32 -11.60 -48.31
CA GLU A 389 -16.63 -10.35 -48.58
C GLU A 389 -17.40 -9.49 -49.61
N ASP A 390 -18.18 -8.51 -49.14
CA ASP A 390 -18.58 -7.37 -49.96
C ASP A 390 -17.55 -6.23 -49.78
N ASP A 391 -16.66 -6.20 -50.76
CA ASP A 391 -15.52 -5.34 -50.89
C ASP A 391 -15.95 -3.88 -51.15
N SER A 392 -16.20 -3.07 -50.11
CA SER A 392 -15.89 -1.61 -50.14
C SER A 392 -16.06 -0.86 -48.81
N SER A 393 -15.04 -0.05 -48.54
CA SER A 393 -15.01 1.11 -47.62
C SER A 393 -14.72 0.86 -46.13
N THR A 394 -13.47 1.19 -45.80
CA THR A 394 -12.92 1.37 -44.47
C THR A 394 -13.75 2.36 -43.65
N THR A 395 -14.57 1.87 -42.71
CA THR A 395 -15.09 2.68 -41.61
C THR A 395 -14.70 2.07 -40.27
N VAL A 396 -13.93 2.85 -39.52
CA VAL A 396 -13.43 2.56 -38.18
C VAL A 396 -14.62 2.39 -37.23
N ILE A 397 -14.82 1.17 -36.73
CA ILE A 397 -15.81 0.86 -35.68
C ILE A 397 -15.27 1.44 -34.36
N LYS A 398 -15.86 2.56 -33.93
CA LYS A 398 -15.71 3.11 -32.59
C LYS A 398 -16.68 2.41 -31.65
N LYS A 399 -16.14 1.81 -30.58
CA LYS A 399 -16.87 1.35 -29.40
C LYS A 399 -17.70 2.51 -28.82
N SER A 400 -19.02 2.47 -28.95
CA SER A 400 -19.97 3.50 -28.54
C SER A 400 -20.31 3.40 -27.05
N GLN A 401 -20.15 4.52 -26.34
CA GLN A 401 -20.83 4.81 -25.07
C GLN A 401 -22.33 5.09 -25.31
N PRO A 402 -23.21 4.89 -24.32
CA PRO A 402 -24.63 5.23 -24.47
C PRO A 402 -24.82 6.74 -24.33
N ALA A 403 -25.30 7.37 -25.41
CA ALA A 403 -25.68 8.79 -25.43
C ALA A 403 -27.20 8.95 -25.38
N GLN A 404 -27.61 10.00 -24.67
CA GLN A 404 -28.98 10.40 -24.34
C GLN A 404 -29.91 10.52 -25.56
N LYS A 405 -31.10 9.92 -25.43
CA LYS A 405 -32.27 10.02 -26.33
C LYS A 405 -32.92 11.40 -26.19
N THR A 406 -33.00 12.16 -27.29
CA THR A 406 -33.99 13.25 -27.43
C THR A 406 -35.06 12.86 -28.45
N SER A 407 -36.30 13.01 -27.98
CA SER A 407 -37.65 12.88 -28.54
C SER A 407 -37.92 12.83 -30.05
N ALA A 408 -38.96 12.01 -30.30
CA ALA A 408 -40.07 12.16 -31.25
C ALA A 408 -39.84 11.64 -32.68
N VAL A 409 -40.33 10.42 -32.94
CA VAL A 409 -41.33 10.10 -33.97
C VAL A 409 -41.99 8.76 -33.58
N ASP A 410 -43.32 8.74 -33.60
CA ASP A 410 -44.19 7.56 -33.52
C ASP A 410 -44.00 6.66 -34.74
N GLU A 411 -43.87 5.35 -34.56
CA GLU A 411 -44.67 4.35 -35.28
C GLU A 411 -44.47 2.96 -34.65
N ASP A 412 -45.61 2.27 -34.53
CA ASP A 412 -45.84 0.99 -33.86
C ASP A 412 -44.95 -0.15 -34.40
N ASP A 413 -44.01 -0.64 -33.58
CA ASP A 413 -43.44 -1.98 -33.72
C ASP A 413 -43.38 -2.61 -32.32
N ASP A 414 -44.31 -3.56 -32.10
CA ASP A 414 -44.31 -4.49 -30.98
C ASP A 414 -43.15 -5.48 -31.16
N GLU A 415 -41.91 -5.01 -31.00
CA GLU A 415 -40.78 -5.91 -30.79
C GLU A 415 -40.77 -6.31 -29.31
N ASP A 416 -40.97 -7.61 -29.09
CA ASP A 416 -40.74 -8.29 -27.82
C ASP A 416 -39.26 -8.11 -27.45
N ASP A 417 -38.92 -6.93 -26.91
CA ASP A 417 -37.69 -6.66 -26.18
C ASP A 417 -37.78 -7.47 -24.87
N ASP A 418 -37.59 -8.78 -24.99
CA ASP A 418 -36.99 -9.61 -23.96
C ASP A 418 -35.55 -9.09 -23.77
N ASP A 419 -35.43 -7.85 -23.29
CA ASP A 419 -34.25 -7.34 -22.63
C ASP A 419 -34.01 -8.34 -21.50
N GLU A 420 -33.14 -9.33 -21.79
CA GLU A 420 -32.61 -10.24 -20.80
C GLU A 420 -32.13 -9.35 -19.66
N GLU A 421 -32.93 -9.28 -18.59
CA GLU A 421 -32.59 -8.66 -17.31
C GLU A 421 -31.32 -9.37 -16.86
N THR A 422 -30.19 -8.91 -17.40
CA THR A 422 -28.88 -9.49 -17.21
C THR A 422 -28.68 -9.29 -15.74
N THR A 423 -28.75 -10.41 -15.04
CA THR A 423 -29.32 -10.53 -13.71
C THR A 423 -28.78 -9.45 -12.79
N SER A 424 -29.62 -8.51 -12.35
CA SER A 424 -29.28 -7.46 -11.37
C SER A 424 -28.66 -8.00 -10.07
N TYR A 425 -28.67 -9.31 -9.90
CA TYR A 425 -28.00 -10.08 -8.86
C TYR A 425 -26.47 -10.00 -8.90
N GLU A 426 -25.82 -9.87 -10.08
CA GLU A 426 -24.35 -9.85 -10.16
C GLU A 426 -23.71 -8.58 -9.58
N VAL A 427 -24.39 -7.43 -9.69
CA VAL A 427 -23.91 -6.13 -9.19
C VAL A 427 -23.84 -6.10 -7.66
N ILE A 428 -24.62 -6.95 -6.99
CA ILE A 428 -24.68 -7.02 -5.52
C ILE A 428 -23.34 -7.47 -4.91
N TYR A 429 -22.52 -8.18 -5.68
CA TYR A 429 -21.24 -8.71 -5.23
C TYR A 429 -20.03 -7.91 -5.70
N ASP A 430 -20.20 -6.74 -6.32
CA ASP A 430 -19.08 -5.93 -6.84
C ASP A 430 -18.48 -5.05 -5.73
N LEU A 431 -17.87 -5.68 -4.72
CA LEU A 431 -17.18 -4.94 -3.66
C LEU A 431 -15.77 -4.57 -4.12
N ASP A 432 -15.50 -3.27 -4.20
CA ASP A 432 -14.15 -2.75 -4.49
C ASP A 432 -13.27 -2.81 -3.24
N LEU A 433 -12.97 -4.03 -2.80
CA LEU A 433 -12.12 -4.28 -1.64
C LEU A 433 -10.65 -3.96 -1.98
N PRO A 434 -9.90 -3.30 -1.09
CA PRO A 434 -8.51 -2.97 -1.35
C PRO A 434 -7.63 -4.23 -1.40
N TYR A 435 -6.94 -4.43 -2.53
CA TYR A 435 -6.09 -5.59 -2.79
C TYR A 435 -5.00 -5.81 -1.74
N SER A 436 -4.38 -4.73 -1.26
CA SER A 436 -3.38 -4.82 -0.18
C SER A 436 -4.00 -5.37 1.10
N GLY A 437 -5.22 -4.92 1.45
CA GLY A 437 -5.98 -5.44 2.59
C GLY A 437 -6.25 -6.94 2.47
N ILE A 438 -6.71 -7.40 1.30
CA ILE A 438 -6.92 -8.84 1.04
C ILE A 438 -5.60 -9.61 1.13
N GLY A 439 -4.53 -9.08 0.54
CA GLY A 439 -3.19 -9.67 0.60
C GLY A 439 -2.66 -9.81 2.04
N TYR A 440 -2.87 -8.80 2.88
CA TYR A 440 -2.51 -8.87 4.31
C TYR A 440 -3.37 -9.84 5.10
N TYR A 441 -4.65 -9.97 4.76
CA TYR A 441 -5.49 -10.99 5.38
C TYR A 441 -5.03 -12.38 4.99
N PHE A 442 -4.72 -12.61 3.72
CA PHE A 442 -4.15 -13.86 3.23
C PHE A 442 -2.81 -14.19 3.89
N TYR A 443 -1.92 -13.20 4.01
CA TYR A 443 -0.67 -13.32 4.77
C TYR A 443 -0.92 -13.84 6.18
N SER A 444 -1.88 -13.23 6.86
CA SER A 444 -2.22 -13.53 8.25
C SER A 444 -2.78 -14.94 8.40
N LEU A 445 -3.70 -15.34 7.51
CA LEU A 445 -4.28 -16.68 7.50
C LEU A 445 -3.23 -17.77 7.21
N LEU A 446 -2.28 -17.51 6.33
CA LEU A 446 -1.33 -18.51 5.84
C LEU A 446 -0.11 -18.69 6.75
N LEU A 447 0.52 -17.58 7.14
CA LEU A 447 1.83 -17.59 7.81
C LEU A 447 1.77 -17.31 9.30
N ARG A 448 0.67 -16.72 9.78
CA ARG A 448 0.42 -16.47 11.20
C ARG A 448 -0.87 -17.16 11.63
N PRO A 449 -0.98 -18.50 11.50
CA PRO A 449 -2.17 -19.21 11.94
C PRO A 449 -2.37 -18.90 13.41
N SER A 450 -3.35 -18.05 13.69
CA SER A 450 -3.56 -17.55 15.03
C SER A 450 -4.02 -18.71 15.89
N THR A 451 -3.37 -18.86 17.05
CA THR A 451 -3.90 -19.69 18.13
C THR A 451 -5.06 -18.91 18.75
N VAL A 452 -6.19 -18.82 18.03
CA VAL A 452 -7.40 -18.15 18.49
C VAL A 452 -7.82 -18.82 19.79
N SER A 453 -7.60 -18.15 20.91
CA SER A 453 -8.21 -18.51 22.19
C SER A 453 -9.60 -17.90 22.20
N THR A 454 -10.62 -18.73 22.08
CA THR A 454 -12.06 -18.40 21.92
C THR A 454 -12.71 -17.72 23.13
N THR A 455 -11.97 -16.96 23.94
CA THR A 455 -12.43 -16.50 25.25
C THR A 455 -13.13 -15.13 25.23
N PHE A 456 -13.07 -14.36 24.14
CA PHE A 456 -13.36 -12.92 24.21
C PHE A 456 -14.84 -12.53 24.03
N LEU A 457 -15.63 -13.26 23.23
CA LEU A 457 -17.01 -12.86 22.91
C LEU A 457 -18.11 -13.52 23.75
N THR A 458 -17.81 -14.62 24.45
CA THR A 458 -18.79 -15.21 25.38
C THR A 458 -18.65 -14.56 26.75
N GLY A 459 -19.21 -13.37 26.90
CA GLY A 459 -19.40 -12.73 28.20
C GLY A 459 -20.13 -13.69 29.14
N SER A 460 -19.36 -14.33 30.02
CA SER A 460 -19.81 -15.34 30.98
C SER A 460 -20.91 -14.78 31.89
N THR A 461 -22.17 -15.07 31.57
CA THR A 461 -23.25 -15.10 32.55
C THR A 461 -23.12 -16.41 33.32
N ALA A 462 -22.68 -16.28 34.57
CA ALA A 462 -22.50 -17.38 35.50
C ALA A 462 -23.83 -18.11 35.75
N GLY A 463 -23.84 -19.44 35.61
CA GLY A 463 -24.88 -20.30 36.18
C GLY A 463 -25.48 -21.31 35.20
N GLY A 464 -24.72 -22.34 34.83
CA GLY A 464 -25.26 -23.47 34.08
C GLY A 464 -24.25 -24.60 33.95
N ASP A 465 -24.42 -25.64 34.76
CA ASP A 465 -23.55 -26.81 34.88
C ASP A 465 -23.75 -27.79 33.70
N THR A 466 -23.65 -27.29 32.47
CA THR A 466 -23.74 -28.09 31.24
C THR A 466 -22.38 -28.15 30.58
N THR A 467 -21.73 -29.32 30.67
CA THR A 467 -20.52 -29.68 29.92
C THR A 467 -20.67 -29.28 28.45
N PRO A 468 -19.98 -28.24 27.95
CA PRO A 468 -20.08 -27.85 26.56
C PRO A 468 -19.26 -28.83 25.73
N GLN A 469 -19.89 -29.48 24.75
CA GLN A 469 -19.13 -30.07 23.65
C GLN A 469 -18.34 -28.96 22.97
N GLN A 470 -17.01 -28.97 23.15
CA GLN A 470 -16.08 -28.07 22.47
C GLN A 470 -16.10 -28.38 20.97
N GLN A 471 -17.03 -27.77 20.24
CA GLN A 471 -16.86 -27.57 18.81
C GLN A 471 -15.91 -26.39 18.65
N GLN A 472 -14.66 -26.67 18.25
CA GLN A 472 -13.74 -25.61 17.85
C GLN A 472 -14.36 -24.86 16.65
N PRO A 473 -14.51 -23.54 16.70
CA PRO A 473 -14.98 -22.76 15.56
C PRO A 473 -13.99 -22.94 14.40
N GLN A 474 -14.44 -23.56 13.31
CA GLN A 474 -13.59 -23.90 12.16
C GLN A 474 -13.37 -22.74 11.17
N HIS A 475 -14.03 -21.60 11.38
CA HIS A 475 -14.17 -20.55 10.37
C HIS A 475 -12.94 -19.64 10.18
N SER A 476 -11.91 -19.73 11.03
CA SER A 476 -10.66 -18.99 10.85
C SER A 476 -9.56 -19.77 10.11
N ARG A 477 -9.85 -20.98 9.66
CA ARG A 477 -8.93 -21.75 8.82
C ARG A 477 -9.28 -21.54 7.36
N LEU A 478 -8.25 -21.37 6.54
CA LEU A 478 -8.39 -21.51 5.10
C LEU A 478 -9.15 -22.81 4.81
N PRO A 479 -10.15 -22.79 3.91
CA PRO A 479 -10.93 -23.98 3.58
C PRO A 479 -9.98 -25.14 3.22
N SER A 480 -10.26 -26.31 3.78
CA SER A 480 -9.45 -27.52 3.63
C SER A 480 -9.28 -27.93 2.16
N PRO A 481 -8.19 -28.68 1.87
CA PRO A 481 -6.95 -28.13 1.37
C PRO A 481 -7.07 -27.70 -0.11
N LEU A 482 -7.13 -26.39 -0.37
CA LEU A 482 -6.78 -25.88 -1.69
C LEU A 482 -5.33 -26.31 -2.00
N SER A 483 -5.07 -26.73 -3.25
CA SER A 483 -3.71 -27.03 -3.65
C SER A 483 -2.85 -25.77 -3.48
N PRO A 484 -1.58 -25.87 -3.01
CA PRO A 484 -0.72 -24.70 -2.86
C PRO A 484 -0.59 -23.86 -4.14
N MET A 485 -0.75 -24.52 -5.29
CA MET A 485 -0.80 -23.90 -6.62
C MET A 485 -2.07 -23.07 -6.81
N SER A 486 -3.24 -23.65 -6.55
CA SER A 486 -4.52 -22.94 -6.63
C SER A 486 -4.54 -21.72 -5.68
N MET A 487 -4.01 -21.89 -4.46
CA MET A 487 -3.86 -20.79 -3.52
C MET A 487 -2.95 -19.68 -4.04
N LEU A 488 -1.83 -20.04 -4.69
CA LEU A 488 -0.92 -19.05 -5.27
C LEU A 488 -1.59 -18.28 -6.41
N LEU A 489 -2.25 -18.98 -7.34
CA LEU A 489 -2.88 -18.37 -8.51
C LEU A 489 -4.08 -17.51 -8.16
N SER A 490 -4.97 -17.98 -7.27
CA SER A 490 -6.16 -17.22 -6.86
C SER A 490 -5.82 -15.96 -6.07
N ASN A 491 -4.62 -15.90 -5.48
CA ASN A 491 -4.14 -14.77 -4.70
C ASN A 491 -3.10 -13.92 -5.41
N LEU A 492 -2.69 -14.29 -6.63
CA LEU A 492 -1.63 -13.60 -7.34
C LEU A 492 -1.90 -12.10 -7.52
N PRO A 493 -3.12 -11.63 -7.86
CA PRO A 493 -3.42 -10.19 -7.92
C PRO A 493 -3.10 -9.44 -6.62
N TYR A 494 -3.45 -10.03 -5.47
CA TYR A 494 -3.26 -9.41 -4.16
C TYR A 494 -1.78 -9.41 -3.75
N LEU A 495 -1.05 -10.48 -4.07
CA LEU A 495 0.39 -10.56 -3.85
C LEU A 495 1.14 -9.57 -4.75
N THR A 496 0.72 -9.42 -6.00
CA THR A 496 1.26 -8.41 -6.92
C THR A 496 0.99 -7.00 -6.40
N SER A 497 -0.20 -6.72 -5.88
CA SER A 497 -0.51 -5.42 -5.28
C SER A 497 0.38 -5.11 -4.07
N LEU A 498 0.64 -6.10 -3.20
CA LEU A 498 1.57 -5.95 -2.08
C LEU A 498 3.03 -5.74 -2.53
N LEU A 499 3.44 -6.34 -3.65
CA LEU A 499 4.78 -6.13 -4.24
C LEU A 499 4.90 -4.75 -4.91
N GLN A 500 3.83 -4.28 -5.55
CA GLN A 500 3.78 -2.99 -6.26
C GLN A 500 3.61 -1.79 -5.32
N GLU A 501 3.28 -2.00 -4.05
CA GLU A 501 3.18 -0.96 -3.03
C GLU A 501 4.59 -0.40 -2.71
N SER A 502 5.10 0.45 -3.62
CA SER A 502 6.49 0.91 -3.71
C SER A 502 6.96 1.71 -2.50
N THR A 503 6.04 2.22 -1.69
CA THR A 503 6.34 3.06 -0.54
C THR A 503 6.75 2.27 0.69
N ASN A 504 6.51 0.94 0.73
CA ASN A 504 6.79 0.14 1.92
C ASN A 504 7.37 -1.24 1.60
N TYR A 505 8.69 -1.38 1.76
CA TYR A 505 9.40 -2.65 1.55
C TYR A 505 8.85 -3.82 2.37
N LYS A 506 8.22 -3.55 3.53
CA LYS A 506 7.64 -4.58 4.39
C LYS A 506 6.42 -5.26 3.75
N SER A 507 5.63 -4.52 2.96
CA SER A 507 4.51 -5.07 2.18
C SER A 507 5.03 -6.13 1.19
N GLY A 508 6.03 -5.75 0.38
CA GLY A 508 6.65 -6.63 -0.59
C GLY A 508 7.33 -7.84 0.06
N PHE A 509 8.01 -7.64 1.20
CA PHE A 509 8.62 -8.73 1.94
C PHE A 509 7.60 -9.79 2.40
N LYS A 510 6.41 -9.37 2.86
CA LYS A 510 5.34 -10.30 3.22
C LYS A 510 4.78 -11.07 2.03
N ALA A 511 4.62 -10.42 0.88
CA ALA A 511 4.26 -11.10 -0.36
C ALA A 511 5.31 -12.16 -0.74
N ILE A 512 6.60 -11.82 -0.65
CA ILE A 512 7.70 -12.76 -0.89
C ILE A 512 7.66 -13.93 0.09
N GLN A 513 7.35 -13.69 1.37
CA GLN A 513 7.20 -14.76 2.36
C GLN A 513 6.08 -15.73 1.98
N ILE A 514 4.93 -15.21 1.52
CA ILE A 514 3.80 -16.05 1.05
C ILE A 514 4.23 -16.87 -0.17
N ILE A 515 4.79 -16.20 -1.19
CA ILE A 515 5.23 -16.85 -2.42
C ILE A 515 6.26 -17.94 -2.09
N SER A 516 7.26 -17.64 -1.26
CA SER A 516 8.27 -18.61 -0.83
C SER A 516 7.67 -19.79 -0.07
N PHE A 517 6.70 -19.53 0.80
CA PHE A 517 6.01 -20.57 1.57
C PHE A 517 5.19 -21.50 0.68
N LEU A 518 4.45 -20.95 -0.29
CA LEU A 518 3.67 -21.73 -1.24
C LEU A 518 4.58 -22.48 -2.22
N GLN A 519 5.59 -21.82 -2.78
CA GLN A 519 6.57 -22.40 -3.71
C GLN A 519 7.26 -23.63 -3.11
N LYS A 520 7.68 -23.59 -1.84
CA LYS A 520 8.30 -24.74 -1.14
C LYS A 520 7.39 -25.98 -1.08
N ARG A 521 6.08 -25.82 -1.29
CA ARG A 521 5.08 -26.90 -1.26
C ARG A 521 4.56 -27.29 -2.64
N ILE A 522 4.86 -26.50 -3.67
CA ILE A 522 4.52 -26.83 -5.05
C ILE A 522 5.63 -27.71 -5.62
N LYS A 523 5.26 -28.78 -6.34
CA LYS A 523 6.25 -29.65 -6.99
C LYS A 523 6.99 -28.85 -8.07
N PRO A 524 8.32 -28.94 -8.17
CA PRO A 524 9.06 -28.38 -9.31
C PRO A 524 8.40 -28.81 -10.63
N SER A 525 8.26 -27.89 -11.58
CA SER A 525 7.64 -28.12 -12.91
C SER A 525 6.11 -28.21 -12.97
N SER A 526 5.39 -27.98 -11.87
CA SER A 526 3.90 -28.02 -11.87
C SER A 526 3.22 -26.64 -11.92
N ILE A 527 3.99 -25.56 -12.05
CA ILE A 527 3.45 -24.20 -12.02
C ILE A 527 3.09 -23.78 -13.45
N SER A 528 1.80 -23.57 -13.69
CA SER A 528 1.29 -22.82 -14.83
C SER A 528 0.85 -21.43 -14.39
N VAL A 529 1.47 -20.38 -14.95
CA VAL A 529 1.05 -19.00 -14.73
C VAL A 529 0.42 -18.49 -16.03
N PRO A 530 -0.85 -18.06 -16.03
CA PRO A 530 -1.48 -17.43 -17.20
C PRO A 530 -0.70 -16.18 -17.65
N LEU A 531 -0.53 -15.99 -18.97
CA LEU A 531 0.24 -14.87 -19.55
C LEU A 531 -0.25 -13.50 -19.08
N ASP A 532 -1.56 -13.35 -18.87
CA ASP A 532 -2.16 -12.04 -18.57
C ASP A 532 -1.70 -11.47 -17.23
N TYR A 533 -1.22 -12.32 -16.31
CA TYR A 533 -0.61 -11.85 -15.07
C TYR A 533 0.78 -11.22 -15.26
N LEU A 534 1.39 -11.42 -16.43
CA LEU A 534 2.68 -10.86 -16.81
C LEU A 534 2.53 -9.59 -17.66
N VAL A 535 1.35 -9.33 -18.21
CA VAL A 535 1.04 -8.14 -19.01
C VAL A 535 0.45 -7.05 -18.09
N SER A 536 1.22 -6.00 -17.82
CA SER A 536 0.79 -4.90 -16.94
C SER A 536 -0.42 -4.15 -17.52
N SER A 537 -1.52 -4.08 -16.77
CA SER A 537 -2.74 -3.33 -17.10
C SER A 537 -2.61 -1.81 -17.00
N ASN A 538 -1.43 -1.27 -16.70
CA ASN A 538 -1.23 0.19 -16.57
C ASN A 538 -1.05 0.92 -17.91
N ALA A 539 -1.39 0.29 -19.04
CA ALA A 539 -1.35 0.90 -20.37
C ALA A 539 -2.58 1.78 -20.71
N SER A 540 -3.40 2.18 -19.73
CA SER A 540 -4.51 3.12 -19.96
C SER A 540 -4.17 4.54 -19.50
N LYS A 541 -3.77 5.35 -20.49
CA LYS A 541 -3.99 6.80 -20.69
C LYS A 541 -3.81 7.79 -19.52
N GLU A 542 -2.98 8.80 -19.82
CA GLU A 542 -2.93 10.16 -19.26
C GLU A 542 -2.24 10.38 -17.90
N SER A 543 -0.92 10.52 -17.92
CA SER A 543 -0.26 11.77 -17.50
C SER A 543 1.23 11.78 -17.88
N SER A 544 1.68 12.89 -18.42
CA SER A 544 3.00 13.11 -18.97
C SER A 544 3.97 13.65 -17.91
N SER A 545 4.83 12.80 -17.35
CA SER A 545 6.25 13.10 -17.08
C SER A 545 6.96 11.92 -16.40
N SER A 546 7.85 11.28 -17.16
CA SER A 546 8.96 10.39 -16.76
C SER A 546 8.74 9.43 -15.58
N SER A 547 8.24 8.23 -15.87
CA SER A 547 8.88 7.00 -15.39
C SER A 547 8.84 5.97 -16.52
N PHE A 548 10.02 5.59 -16.99
CA PHE A 548 10.22 4.62 -18.06
C PHE A 548 10.01 3.22 -17.49
N ALA A 549 8.79 2.69 -17.61
CA ALA A 549 8.50 1.28 -17.42
C ALA A 549 7.52 0.82 -18.51
N THR A 550 7.97 0.98 -19.77
CA THR A 550 7.32 0.37 -20.92
C THR A 550 7.79 -1.08 -20.98
N TRP A 551 6.91 -1.98 -20.56
CA TRP A 551 7.15 -3.42 -20.55
C TRP A 551 7.23 -3.92 -21.99
N MET A 552 8.35 -4.52 -22.38
CA MET A 552 8.54 -5.06 -23.74
C MET A 552 7.60 -6.25 -23.99
N VAL A 553 6.45 -5.99 -24.60
CA VAL A 553 5.71 -6.97 -25.42
C VAL A 553 5.03 -6.19 -26.53
N ASP A 554 5.73 -5.97 -27.65
CA ASP A 554 5.15 -5.36 -28.86
C ASP A 554 4.80 -6.39 -29.95
N GLU A 555 4.98 -7.69 -29.70
CA GLU A 555 4.52 -8.73 -30.63
C GLU A 555 3.91 -9.92 -29.87
N SER A 556 2.72 -10.33 -30.31
CA SER A 556 1.97 -11.51 -29.85
C SER A 556 2.80 -12.79 -30.01
N PRO A 557 3.10 -13.55 -28.94
CA PRO A 557 3.67 -14.87 -29.09
C PRO A 557 2.56 -15.93 -28.99
N VAL A 558 2.32 -16.59 -30.12
CA VAL A 558 1.54 -17.83 -30.20
C VAL A 558 2.19 -18.90 -29.31
N MET A 559 1.43 -19.37 -28.32
CA MET A 559 1.65 -20.55 -27.47
C MET A 559 3.02 -20.64 -26.78
N VAL A 560 3.06 -20.21 -25.51
CA VAL A 560 4.21 -20.31 -24.62
C VAL A 560 3.85 -21.20 -23.41
N GLU A 561 4.74 -22.13 -23.06
CA GLU A 561 4.50 -23.16 -22.04
C GLU A 561 4.67 -22.67 -20.57
N PRO A 562 4.04 -23.35 -19.60
CA PRO A 562 3.78 -22.77 -18.28
C PRO A 562 5.00 -22.59 -17.35
N ALA A 563 6.05 -23.40 -17.53
CA ALA A 563 7.31 -23.27 -16.76
C ALA A 563 8.09 -21.98 -17.11
N PHE A 564 7.89 -21.43 -18.30
CA PHE A 564 8.46 -20.16 -18.73
C PHE A 564 7.79 -18.99 -18.01
N HIS A 565 6.46 -19.03 -17.81
CA HIS A 565 5.73 -17.96 -17.13
C HIS A 565 6.03 -17.86 -15.63
N PHE A 566 6.32 -18.97 -14.94
CA PHE A 566 6.79 -18.89 -13.55
C PHE A 566 8.21 -18.33 -13.45
N LEU A 567 9.12 -18.74 -14.35
CA LEU A 567 10.45 -18.16 -14.43
C LEU A 567 10.40 -16.69 -14.84
N GLN A 568 9.46 -16.29 -15.70
CA GLN A 568 9.21 -14.91 -16.09
C GLN A 568 8.56 -14.12 -14.96
N LEU A 569 7.62 -14.68 -14.20
CA LEU A 569 7.05 -14.08 -12.98
C LEU A 569 8.12 -13.89 -11.91
N VAL A 570 8.93 -14.91 -11.66
CA VAL A 570 10.08 -14.85 -10.73
C VAL A 570 11.13 -13.89 -11.28
N GLN A 571 11.40 -13.88 -12.58
CA GLN A 571 12.30 -12.94 -13.24
C GLN A 571 11.76 -11.52 -13.25
N CYS A 572 10.46 -11.29 -13.32
CA CYS A 572 9.81 -9.98 -13.24
C CYS A 572 9.76 -9.51 -11.78
N THR A 573 9.53 -10.41 -10.83
CA THR A 573 9.60 -10.13 -9.38
C THR A 573 11.04 -9.84 -8.96
N ILE A 574 11.98 -10.62 -9.46
CA ILE A 574 13.42 -10.43 -9.26
C ILE A 574 13.87 -9.17 -9.99
N ALA A 575 13.54 -8.95 -11.27
CA ALA A 575 13.87 -7.75 -12.04
C ALA A 575 13.25 -6.48 -11.46
N PHE A 576 12.03 -6.52 -10.93
CA PHE A 576 11.46 -5.40 -10.16
C PHE A 576 12.26 -5.10 -8.88
N MET A 577 12.75 -6.13 -8.20
CA MET A 577 13.66 -5.97 -7.04
C MET A 577 15.10 -5.60 -7.45
N ILE A 578 15.53 -5.97 -8.65
CA ILE A 578 16.90 -5.87 -9.18
C ILE A 578 17.12 -4.59 -9.98
N ASP A 579 16.11 -4.06 -10.68
CA ASP A 579 16.16 -2.74 -11.32
C ASP A 579 16.28 -1.63 -10.26
N ASN A 580 16.01 -1.96 -8.99
CA ASN A 580 16.36 -1.16 -7.83
C ASN A 580 17.69 -1.56 -7.15
N ALA A 581 18.29 -2.72 -7.48
CA ALA A 581 19.52 -3.21 -6.86
C ALA A 581 20.26 -4.39 -7.59
N TRP A 582 20.78 -4.22 -8.82
CA TRP A 582 21.80 -5.08 -9.49
C TRP A 582 21.31 -6.36 -10.21
N GLY A 583 21.50 -6.44 -11.54
CA GLY A 583 20.99 -7.52 -12.39
C GLY A 583 22.03 -8.47 -12.99
N GLY A 584 22.02 -9.74 -12.55
CA GLY A 584 22.93 -10.78 -13.09
C GLY A 584 22.48 -12.25 -13.04
N ASN A 585 21.32 -12.60 -12.46
CA ASN A 585 21.02 -14.01 -12.09
C ASN A 585 20.16 -14.85 -13.08
N THR A 586 19.56 -14.26 -14.11
CA THR A 586 18.53 -14.92 -14.94
C THR A 586 19.09 -15.96 -15.92
N THR A 587 20.21 -15.65 -16.54
CA THR A 587 20.91 -16.46 -17.56
C THR A 587 21.57 -17.72 -16.98
N ASN A 588 22.05 -17.66 -15.73
CA ASN A 588 22.57 -18.81 -15.00
C ASN A 588 21.50 -19.87 -14.70
N SER A 589 20.24 -19.46 -14.53
CA SER A 589 19.13 -20.41 -14.38
C SER A 589 18.80 -21.10 -15.70
N ILE A 590 18.87 -20.39 -16.84
CA ILE A 590 18.64 -20.97 -18.17
C ILE A 590 19.73 -21.98 -18.52
N THR A 591 21.01 -21.67 -18.27
CA THR A 591 22.12 -22.61 -18.50
C THR A 591 22.00 -23.85 -17.62
N ASN A 592 21.61 -23.71 -16.35
CA ASN A 592 21.38 -24.83 -15.44
C ASN A 592 20.19 -25.70 -15.89
N ASN A 593 19.09 -25.09 -16.34
CA ASN A 593 17.93 -25.83 -16.84
C ASN A 593 18.25 -26.56 -18.15
N ALA A 594 18.90 -25.91 -19.12
CA ALA A 594 19.37 -26.56 -20.34
C ALA A 594 20.36 -27.71 -20.06
N SER A 595 21.13 -27.60 -18.96
CA SER A 595 22.04 -28.66 -18.51
C SER A 595 21.31 -29.85 -17.88
N GLN A 596 20.29 -29.61 -17.05
CA GLN A 596 19.51 -30.65 -16.35
C GLN A 596 18.54 -31.40 -17.27
N SER A 597 18.01 -30.74 -18.32
CA SER A 597 17.06 -31.33 -19.27
C SER A 597 17.63 -32.49 -20.12
N SER A 598 18.94 -32.75 -20.12
CA SER A 598 19.53 -33.87 -20.88
C SER A 598 19.59 -35.20 -20.13
N SER A 599 19.11 -35.27 -18.88
CA SER A 599 19.14 -36.50 -18.09
C SER A 599 17.77 -37.18 -18.06
N HIS A 600 17.60 -38.19 -18.93
CA HIS A 600 16.64 -39.31 -18.86
C HIS A 600 15.24 -39.00 -18.28
N ILE A 601 14.47 -38.11 -18.92
CA ILE A 601 13.03 -37.93 -18.67
C ILE A 601 12.36 -37.84 -20.05
N THR A 602 11.18 -38.44 -20.19
CA THR A 602 10.40 -38.62 -21.43
C THR A 602 10.28 -37.34 -22.26
N ASP A 603 10.39 -37.49 -23.59
CA ASP A 603 10.92 -36.52 -24.56
C ASP A 603 10.11 -35.23 -24.81
N ASP A 604 8.85 -35.10 -24.35
CA ASP A 604 7.98 -34.04 -24.89
C ASP A 604 7.96 -32.72 -24.07
N ASP A 605 7.93 -32.74 -22.73
CA ASP A 605 7.62 -31.52 -21.93
C ASP A 605 8.83 -30.65 -21.52
N LYS A 606 10.06 -31.00 -21.92
CA LYS A 606 11.29 -30.24 -21.57
C LYS A 606 12.02 -29.65 -22.77
N ALA A 607 11.39 -29.71 -23.95
CA ALA A 607 12.02 -29.40 -25.22
C ALA A 607 12.16 -27.89 -25.52
N TYR A 608 11.53 -27.00 -24.74
CA TYR A 608 11.53 -25.56 -25.07
C TYR A 608 12.95 -24.96 -25.19
N PHE A 609 13.81 -25.19 -24.20
CA PHE A 609 15.22 -24.73 -24.23
C PHE A 609 16.13 -25.59 -25.12
N LEU A 610 15.60 -26.66 -25.69
CA LEU A 610 16.25 -27.49 -26.70
C LEU A 610 15.72 -27.17 -28.11
N SER A 611 14.73 -26.29 -28.24
CA SER A 611 14.12 -25.88 -29.51
C SER A 611 14.76 -24.62 -30.08
N PRO A 612 14.55 -24.32 -31.38
CA PRO A 612 14.99 -23.06 -31.99
C PRO A 612 14.50 -21.79 -31.29
N LYS A 613 13.42 -21.85 -30.49
CA LYS A 613 12.89 -20.71 -29.73
C LYS A 613 13.89 -20.18 -28.68
N VAL A 614 14.88 -20.98 -28.26
CA VAL A 614 15.95 -20.49 -27.35
C VAL A 614 16.76 -19.34 -27.96
N LEU A 615 16.86 -19.28 -29.30
CA LEU A 615 17.55 -18.21 -30.01
C LEU A 615 16.77 -16.90 -29.96
N ASP A 616 15.44 -16.97 -29.89
CA ASP A 616 14.59 -15.78 -29.75
C ASP A 616 14.77 -15.17 -28.36
N ILE A 617 14.92 -15.98 -27.31
CA ILE A 617 15.29 -15.50 -25.97
C ILE A 617 16.67 -14.84 -25.97
N LEU A 618 17.65 -15.43 -26.67
CA LEU A 618 18.99 -14.85 -26.79
C LEU A 618 18.99 -13.52 -27.54
N SER A 619 18.04 -13.31 -28.44
CA SER A 619 17.92 -12.08 -29.21
C SER A 619 17.60 -10.87 -28.34
N ILE A 620 16.90 -11.04 -27.21
CA ILE A 620 16.49 -9.95 -26.31
C ILE A 620 17.70 -9.21 -25.69
N PRO A 621 18.60 -9.86 -24.94
CA PRO A 621 19.79 -9.20 -24.40
C PRO A 621 20.80 -8.82 -25.48
N LEU A 622 20.79 -9.52 -26.62
CA LEU A 622 21.70 -9.28 -27.74
C LEU A 622 21.21 -8.19 -28.71
N ASN A 623 19.98 -7.71 -28.59
CA ASN A 623 19.46 -6.69 -29.48
C ASN A 623 20.13 -5.34 -29.20
N LEU A 624 20.96 -4.91 -30.15
CA LEU A 624 21.71 -3.66 -30.10
C LEU A 624 20.90 -2.46 -30.58
N SER A 625 19.74 -2.66 -31.24
CA SER A 625 18.97 -1.56 -31.82
C SER A 625 18.45 -0.58 -30.76
N THR A 626 18.23 -1.07 -29.53
CA THR A 626 17.82 -0.27 -28.37
C THR A 626 18.99 0.51 -27.75
N CYS A 627 20.24 0.17 -28.08
CA CYS A 627 21.44 0.74 -27.49
C CYS A 627 22.10 1.78 -28.40
N SER A 628 21.32 2.78 -28.83
CA SER A 628 21.80 3.84 -29.73
C SER A 628 22.89 4.73 -29.12
N ASN A 629 23.00 4.74 -27.79
CA ASN A 629 24.11 5.33 -27.05
C ASN A 629 25.01 4.23 -26.47
N GLY A 630 26.33 4.47 -26.50
CA GLY A 630 27.29 3.52 -25.94
C GLY A 630 27.11 3.28 -24.42
N THR A 631 26.47 4.22 -23.72
CA THR A 631 26.19 4.13 -22.28
C THR A 631 25.18 3.02 -21.95
N ALA A 632 24.15 2.80 -22.77
CA ALA A 632 23.19 1.72 -22.55
C ALA A 632 23.81 0.32 -22.67
N ILE A 633 24.93 0.18 -23.41
CA ILE A 633 25.68 -1.09 -23.50
C ILE A 633 26.40 -1.38 -22.19
N LEU A 634 27.00 -0.36 -21.56
CA LEU A 634 27.67 -0.51 -20.27
C LEU A 634 26.69 -0.92 -19.17
N GLU A 635 25.52 -0.30 -19.12
CA GLU A 635 24.45 -0.64 -18.16
C GLU A 635 23.95 -2.08 -18.32
N ARG A 636 24.04 -2.63 -19.54
CA ARG A 636 23.60 -4.00 -19.89
C ARG A 636 24.74 -5.00 -19.99
N MET A 637 25.96 -4.65 -19.58
CA MET A 637 27.16 -5.46 -19.84
C MET A 637 27.06 -6.86 -19.23
N ASP A 638 26.51 -6.99 -18.02
CA ASP A 638 26.32 -8.29 -17.35
C ASP A 638 25.30 -9.17 -18.08
N ALA A 639 24.19 -8.59 -18.54
CA ALA A 639 23.19 -9.30 -19.33
C ALA A 639 23.77 -9.75 -20.68
N LEU A 640 24.53 -8.89 -21.35
CA LEU A 640 25.24 -9.20 -22.60
C LEU A 640 26.26 -10.32 -22.41
N MET A 641 27.12 -10.22 -21.40
CA MET A 641 28.15 -11.23 -21.11
C MET A 641 27.52 -12.60 -20.88
N ASN A 642 26.43 -12.63 -20.13
CA ASN A 642 25.71 -13.85 -19.85
C ASN A 642 25.01 -14.43 -21.09
N ALA A 643 24.38 -13.59 -21.92
CA ALA A 643 23.75 -14.03 -23.16
C ALA A 643 24.78 -14.61 -24.14
N LEU A 644 25.93 -13.96 -24.26
CA LEU A 644 27.05 -14.45 -25.06
C LEU A 644 27.59 -15.78 -24.52
N ASN A 645 27.72 -15.92 -23.20
CA ASN A 645 28.13 -17.20 -22.59
C ASN A 645 27.10 -18.31 -22.82
N LEU A 646 25.80 -18.02 -22.76
CA LEU A 646 24.74 -18.97 -23.10
C LEU A 646 24.83 -19.36 -24.59
N TYR A 647 24.98 -18.41 -25.50
CA TYR A 647 25.15 -18.69 -26.93
C TYR A 647 26.40 -19.54 -27.20
N ARG A 648 27.53 -19.21 -26.55
CA ARG A 648 28.76 -20.01 -26.59
C ARG A 648 28.52 -21.44 -26.10
N TYR A 649 27.79 -21.60 -25.00
CA TYR A 649 27.45 -22.90 -24.45
C TYR A 649 26.58 -23.73 -25.42
N LEU A 650 25.56 -23.11 -26.05
CA LEU A 650 24.73 -23.76 -27.06
C LEU A 650 25.55 -24.22 -28.26
N LEU A 651 26.47 -23.39 -28.76
CA LEU A 651 27.39 -23.79 -29.84
C LEU A 651 28.19 -25.03 -29.44
N ILE A 652 28.81 -25.03 -28.26
CA ILE A 652 29.63 -26.17 -27.81
C ILE A 652 28.79 -27.44 -27.64
N ARG A 653 27.61 -27.33 -27.03
CA ARG A 653 26.80 -28.49 -26.64
C ARG A 653 25.98 -29.06 -27.79
N ASP A 654 25.39 -28.22 -28.62
CA ASP A 654 24.47 -28.62 -29.69
C ASP A 654 25.19 -29.01 -31.00
N GLN A 655 26.52 -29.07 -31.00
CA GLN A 655 27.32 -29.37 -32.20
C GLN A 655 26.98 -30.72 -32.83
N LYS A 656 26.61 -31.72 -32.02
CA LYS A 656 26.33 -33.08 -32.50
C LYS A 656 24.86 -33.30 -32.83
N ASP A 657 23.98 -32.77 -31.99
CA ASP A 657 22.55 -33.11 -32.03
C ASP A 657 21.73 -32.08 -32.83
N GLN A 658 22.24 -30.86 -33.00
CA GLN A 658 21.62 -29.74 -33.74
C GLN A 658 20.15 -29.48 -33.38
N LYS A 659 19.73 -29.82 -32.16
CA LYS A 659 18.33 -29.73 -31.72
C LYS A 659 17.85 -28.28 -31.62
N THR A 660 18.74 -27.38 -31.17
CA THR A 660 18.42 -25.97 -30.97
C THR A 660 18.42 -25.17 -32.26
N GLY A 661 18.89 -25.75 -33.38
CA GLY A 661 19.06 -25.03 -34.64
C GLY A 661 20.10 -23.90 -34.59
N VAL A 662 20.87 -23.76 -33.50
CA VAL A 662 21.94 -22.75 -33.37
C VAL A 662 23.00 -22.89 -34.46
N TRP A 663 23.19 -24.10 -34.96
CA TRP A 663 24.13 -24.43 -36.03
C TRP A 663 23.57 -24.20 -37.44
N ALA A 664 22.32 -23.78 -37.59
CA ALA A 664 21.77 -23.43 -38.90
C ALA A 664 22.57 -22.26 -39.51
N ARG A 665 23.08 -22.47 -40.72
CA ARG A 665 23.95 -21.50 -41.41
C ARG A 665 23.36 -20.09 -41.47
N SER A 666 22.06 -19.98 -41.74
CA SER A 666 21.34 -18.69 -41.75
C SER A 666 21.35 -18.00 -40.38
N LYS A 667 21.18 -18.75 -39.28
CA LYS A 667 21.20 -18.23 -37.90
C LYS A 667 22.60 -17.81 -37.48
N ILE A 668 23.63 -18.61 -37.80
CA ILE A 668 25.03 -18.25 -37.53
C ILE A 668 25.41 -16.96 -38.23
N ILE A 669 25.13 -16.86 -39.54
CA ILE A 669 25.45 -15.67 -40.34
C ILE A 669 24.65 -14.47 -39.82
N GLY A 670 23.36 -14.64 -39.55
CA GLY A 670 22.51 -13.59 -38.99
C GLY A 670 23.04 -13.05 -37.67
N ILE A 671 23.32 -13.91 -36.69
CA ILE A 671 23.85 -13.49 -35.38
C ILE A 671 25.24 -12.85 -35.53
N ARG A 672 26.11 -13.39 -36.39
CA ARG A 672 27.43 -12.81 -36.61
C ARG A 672 27.33 -11.39 -37.17
N ASP A 673 26.59 -11.24 -38.27
CA ASP A 673 26.58 -10.01 -39.06
C ASP A 673 25.69 -8.92 -38.42
N GLN A 674 24.60 -9.31 -37.74
CA GLN A 674 23.64 -8.37 -37.12
C GLN A 674 23.93 -8.06 -35.65
N VAL A 675 24.62 -8.95 -34.93
CA VAL A 675 24.86 -8.80 -33.48
C VAL A 675 26.34 -8.73 -33.16
N LEU A 676 27.12 -9.78 -33.45
CA LEU A 676 28.48 -9.90 -32.93
C LEU A 676 29.45 -8.89 -33.54
N ASP A 677 29.40 -8.67 -34.85
CA ASP A 677 30.26 -7.70 -35.54
C ASP A 677 29.92 -6.25 -35.14
N PRO A 678 28.64 -5.82 -35.15
CA PRO A 678 28.26 -4.51 -34.62
C PRO A 678 28.61 -4.31 -33.15
N LEU A 679 28.43 -5.34 -32.29
CA LEU A 679 28.78 -5.26 -30.88
C LEU A 679 30.28 -4.98 -30.70
N VAL A 680 31.15 -5.72 -31.39
CA VAL A 680 32.61 -5.52 -31.31
C VAL A 680 32.99 -4.12 -31.80
N SER A 681 32.40 -3.66 -32.91
CA SER A 681 32.68 -2.31 -33.42
C SER A 681 32.30 -1.23 -32.41
N THR A 682 31.12 -1.35 -31.78
CA THR A 682 30.65 -0.39 -30.78
C THR A 682 31.49 -0.44 -29.51
N LEU A 683 31.85 -1.64 -29.05
CA LEU A 683 32.71 -1.84 -27.88
C LEU A 683 34.11 -1.28 -28.09
N GLU A 684 34.73 -1.46 -29.26
CA GLU A 684 36.04 -0.88 -29.59
C GLU A 684 36.00 0.65 -29.68
N ASN A 685 34.91 1.21 -30.23
CA ASN A 685 34.70 2.65 -30.23
C ASN A 685 34.60 3.19 -28.79
N LEU A 686 33.85 2.50 -27.93
CA LEU A 686 33.67 2.89 -26.54
C LEU A 686 34.98 2.72 -25.74
N LYS A 687 35.69 1.62 -25.93
CA LYS A 687 37.03 1.39 -25.37
C LYS A 687 37.98 2.52 -25.73
N THR A 688 37.94 3.01 -26.96
CA THR A 688 38.75 4.16 -27.39
C THR A 688 38.39 5.44 -26.63
N GLN A 689 37.09 5.70 -26.38
CA GLN A 689 36.64 6.86 -25.60
C GLN A 689 37.13 6.81 -24.14
N TYR A 690 37.11 5.64 -23.51
CA TYR A 690 37.59 5.49 -22.13
C TYR A 690 39.12 5.40 -22.02
N ARG A 691 39.82 5.02 -23.09
CA ARG A 691 41.29 4.88 -23.11
C ARG A 691 42.01 6.19 -22.86
N ASP A 692 41.51 7.30 -23.41
CA ASP A 692 42.12 8.61 -23.18
C ASP A 692 42.00 9.03 -21.71
N SER A 693 40.83 8.79 -21.10
CA SER A 693 40.59 9.03 -19.68
C SER A 693 41.43 8.11 -18.78
N ALA A 694 41.56 6.83 -19.12
CA ALA A 694 42.37 5.86 -18.37
C ALA A 694 43.88 6.18 -18.43
N ASN A 695 44.36 6.71 -19.56
CA ASN A 695 45.75 7.14 -19.73
C ASN A 695 46.07 8.49 -19.05
N GLY A 696 45.08 9.12 -18.43
CA GLY A 696 45.25 10.38 -17.72
C GLY A 696 45.28 11.63 -18.60
N ASP A 697 44.69 11.57 -19.80
CA ASP A 697 44.54 12.75 -20.63
C ASP A 697 43.71 13.83 -19.91
N GLN A 698 44.32 15.00 -19.72
CA GLN A 698 43.74 16.07 -18.91
C GLN A 698 42.46 16.65 -19.53
N GLU A 699 42.31 16.62 -20.85
CA GLU A 699 41.10 17.12 -21.51
C GLU A 699 39.93 16.15 -21.32
N SER A 700 40.18 14.86 -21.49
CA SER A 700 39.20 13.79 -21.29
C SER A 700 38.78 13.67 -19.84
N LEU A 701 39.72 13.75 -18.89
CA LEU A 701 39.43 13.78 -17.45
C LEU A 701 38.56 14.98 -17.06
N ARG A 702 38.84 16.18 -17.60
CA ARG A 702 37.99 17.36 -17.38
C ARG A 702 36.58 17.19 -17.94
N LYS A 703 36.43 16.53 -19.10
CA LYS A 703 35.11 16.21 -19.67
C LYS A 703 34.34 15.23 -18.79
N ALA A 704 35.01 14.17 -18.31
CA ALA A 704 34.42 13.19 -17.40
C ALA A 704 34.03 13.82 -16.06
N LEU A 705 34.90 14.61 -15.44
CA LEU A 705 34.61 15.38 -14.22
C LEU A 705 33.39 16.30 -14.39
N LYS A 706 33.29 16.98 -15.53
CA LYS A 706 32.15 17.85 -15.83
C LYS A 706 30.84 17.07 -15.99
N GLN A 707 30.89 15.82 -16.46
CA GLN A 707 29.72 14.96 -16.53
C GLN A 707 29.34 14.41 -15.15
N ILE A 708 30.32 13.96 -14.36
CA ILE A 708 30.12 13.44 -13.00
C ILE A 708 29.60 14.53 -12.05
N SER A 709 30.11 15.75 -12.17
CA SER A 709 29.62 16.91 -11.41
C SER A 709 28.14 17.22 -11.70
N LYS A 710 27.65 16.95 -12.92
CA LYS A 710 26.21 17.08 -13.24
C LYS A 710 25.34 16.00 -12.60
N LEU A 711 25.95 14.89 -12.16
CA LEU A 711 25.26 13.80 -11.46
C LEU A 711 25.22 14.00 -9.94
N GLY A 712 25.74 15.13 -9.42
CA GLY A 712 25.70 15.46 -7.99
C GLY A 712 26.70 14.67 -7.14
N VAL A 713 27.72 14.06 -7.75
CA VAL A 713 28.80 13.40 -7.02
C VAL A 713 29.85 14.45 -6.67
N ASP A 714 29.85 14.88 -5.41
CA ASP A 714 30.81 15.87 -4.91
C ASP A 714 32.19 15.22 -4.73
N LYS A 715 33.12 15.64 -5.59
CA LYS A 715 34.58 15.37 -5.51
C LYS A 715 34.99 13.91 -5.80
N MET A 716 35.08 13.56 -7.09
CA MET A 716 35.85 12.39 -7.55
C MET A 716 37.24 12.84 -7.99
N SER A 717 38.31 12.19 -7.51
CA SER A 717 39.68 12.57 -7.90
C SER A 717 39.98 12.13 -9.34
N ASN A 718 40.97 12.76 -9.98
CA ASN A 718 41.44 12.32 -11.30
C ASN A 718 41.89 10.85 -11.30
N GLN A 719 42.47 10.39 -10.20
CA GLN A 719 42.91 9.01 -10.04
C GLN A 719 41.73 8.04 -9.99
N ASP A 720 40.65 8.39 -9.29
CA ASP A 720 39.44 7.57 -9.23
C ASP A 720 38.78 7.45 -10.60
N ILE A 721 38.77 8.53 -11.40
CA ILE A 721 38.23 8.50 -12.78
C ILE A 721 39.10 7.65 -13.69
N GLN A 722 40.42 7.73 -13.57
CA GLN A 722 41.35 6.85 -14.33
C GLN A 722 41.09 5.39 -13.98
N GLN A 723 40.97 5.07 -12.68
CA GLN A 723 40.71 3.71 -12.22
C GLN A 723 39.35 3.19 -12.70
N ALA A 724 38.29 4.00 -12.59
CA ALA A 724 36.96 3.65 -13.10
C ALA A 724 36.97 3.44 -14.62
N SER A 725 37.66 4.31 -15.37
CA SER A 725 37.82 4.17 -16.83
C SER A 725 38.58 2.89 -17.19
N GLN A 726 39.61 2.53 -16.42
CA GLN A 726 40.36 1.29 -16.63
C GLN A 726 39.50 0.04 -16.33
N MET A 727 38.65 0.08 -15.30
CA MET A 727 37.70 -1.00 -15.03
C MET A 727 36.73 -1.23 -16.19
N VAL A 728 36.19 -0.15 -16.76
CA VAL A 728 35.31 -0.21 -17.95
C VAL A 728 36.04 -0.83 -19.15
N ILE A 729 37.29 -0.41 -19.42
CA ILE A 729 38.10 -1.01 -20.49
C ILE A 729 38.30 -2.51 -20.28
N ASN A 730 38.61 -2.93 -19.06
CA ASN A 730 38.80 -4.35 -18.74
C ASN A 730 37.50 -5.16 -18.96
N GLN A 731 36.34 -4.60 -18.59
CA GLN A 731 35.05 -5.24 -18.85
C GLN A 731 34.74 -5.38 -20.35
N ILE A 732 35.04 -4.34 -21.13
CA ILE A 732 34.89 -4.38 -22.58
C ILE A 732 35.78 -5.47 -23.19
N ASP A 733 37.04 -5.55 -22.76
CA ASP A 733 37.99 -6.55 -23.25
C ASP A 733 37.51 -7.98 -22.96
N MET A 734 36.96 -8.22 -21.76
CA MET A 734 36.36 -9.51 -21.42
C MET A 734 35.21 -9.89 -22.37
N VAL A 735 34.33 -8.94 -22.72
CA VAL A 735 33.22 -9.21 -23.64
C VAL A 735 33.71 -9.45 -25.07
N ILE A 736 34.67 -8.65 -25.55
CA ILE A 736 35.28 -8.84 -26.88
C ILE A 736 35.94 -10.21 -26.98
N ASP A 737 36.66 -10.66 -25.95
CA ASP A 737 37.29 -11.98 -25.90
C ASP A 737 36.26 -13.11 -25.99
N ILE A 738 35.12 -12.99 -25.31
CA ILE A 738 34.01 -13.95 -25.42
C ILE A 738 33.45 -13.98 -26.84
N VAL A 739 33.21 -12.81 -27.45
CA VAL A 739 32.72 -12.72 -28.84
C VAL A 739 33.71 -13.35 -29.81
N GLN A 740 35.01 -13.09 -29.64
CA GLN A 740 36.03 -13.68 -30.49
C GLN A 740 36.07 -15.20 -30.33
N ARG A 741 35.92 -15.71 -29.11
CA ARG A 741 35.82 -17.15 -28.86
C ARG A 741 34.59 -17.78 -29.51
N ILE A 742 33.46 -17.08 -29.52
CA ILE A 742 32.25 -17.50 -30.25
C ILE A 742 32.52 -17.57 -31.75
N LYS A 743 33.16 -16.54 -32.34
CA LYS A 743 33.53 -16.52 -33.76
C LYS A 743 34.49 -17.66 -34.14
N GLU A 744 35.41 -18.02 -33.25
CA GLU A 744 36.27 -19.20 -33.45
C GLU A 744 35.49 -20.51 -33.51
N LEU A 745 34.49 -20.69 -32.63
CA LEU A 745 33.61 -21.84 -32.66
C LEU A 745 32.76 -21.88 -33.94
N GLN A 746 32.27 -20.73 -34.41
CA GLN A 746 31.52 -20.67 -35.66
C GLN A 746 32.39 -21.07 -36.87
N LYS A 747 33.68 -20.70 -36.88
CA LYS A 747 34.61 -21.06 -37.97
C LYS A 747 34.93 -22.55 -38.07
N THR A 748 34.66 -23.36 -37.03
CA THR A 748 34.83 -24.81 -37.18
C THR A 748 33.78 -25.40 -38.11
N LEU A 749 32.63 -24.75 -38.30
CA LEU A 749 31.59 -25.14 -39.26
C LEU A 749 32.12 -25.14 -40.72
N ASP A 750 32.90 -24.11 -41.09
CA ASP A 750 33.37 -23.92 -42.46
C ASP A 750 34.36 -25.02 -42.92
N LYS A 751 34.85 -25.85 -41.99
CA LYS A 751 35.83 -26.91 -42.27
C LYS A 751 35.20 -28.26 -42.58
N ASP A 752 33.95 -28.49 -42.19
CA ASP A 752 33.28 -29.79 -42.34
C ASP A 752 32.45 -29.87 -43.66
N ASP A 753 32.24 -28.74 -44.35
CA ASP A 753 31.52 -28.63 -45.63
C ASP A 753 32.44 -28.69 -46.89
N ASN A 754 33.76 -28.82 -46.71
CA ASN A 754 34.76 -29.04 -47.79
C ASN A 754 35.37 -30.44 -47.68
#